data_AF-A0A9P0XKP3-F1
#
_entry.id   AF-A0A9P0XKP3-F1
#
_cell.length_a   1.000
_cell.length_b   1.000
_cell.length_c   1.000
_cell.angle_alpha   90.00
_cell.angle_beta   90.00
_cell.angle_gamma   90.00
#
_symmetry.space_group_name_H-M   'P 1'
#
loop_
_entity.id
_entity.type
_entity.pdbx_description
1 polymer ?
#
loop_
_entity_poly.entity_id
_entity_poly.type
_entity_poly.pdbx_seq_one_letter_code
_entity_poly.pdbx_strand_id
1 'polypeptide(L)'
;MDTRKLIEILNATMVPNQREQAEEQLSQSIKIIGFTPSILQVVTLNDVPQPVRLAAVIYIKNIVSTSWHPKEIEEGDTKPIYNLHDQDRAMLRDNIVDAIIQTPHLVRVQLCACLKTIIKYDFPDKWTQIVDKINIYLQSSEPDSWMGALLCLYQLIKNYEYHVSDKRAPLNEAMNLLLPMLYNLMVNIQSDQSSESALIQKQILKCFHCLTKYILSLDLISKETFTKWMEVLRSVMERPVPDQTLEVEEEERAQLPWWKCKKWAIHTLYRLFERYGSPVNAREEYVEFADWYLTTFTGGILDVLFRILDQYRNKIYVSPRVLQQSISYIDQCVSHAYSWKLLKPHMFAIIQGVLFPLMSYSDADEECWVNDPYEYIRIKFDVFEDFISPVSAAQTLLMSCSKKRKEMLERTMQFCMEVLTSSSGAYGPRQKDGALHMVGTLNEILIKKKFYKEQIDSLLSQFVFPEFHSQYGFMRARACWVLHCFARVHFKNEVQLAEAVRLSIHALLHDADLPVKVEAAVAIQMLLTSQEKVHKMLEPQVKEVTCELLKVIRETENDNIANVLQRIVSIYTDQLMPMAVEITHHLSQTFIRVIETDSGTDEKAITAMGLINTMETVLNVMEDNEKICEELEPLILNVTGYILYHDIIEYYEEAMTLLCTVTTKRISKNMWSVLEILYKVFEKEGFDYFTDMMPVFHNFITVDTEAFLSNENHILAMFNMAKAVLNSGLEDETEVHAAKLLEVMVLQCSGKIDNCLPSFVELVLNRLTRKVNSSELRSMLLQVIIAILYSNPHLFVNILMKFQESVHSVSIIQFFMEQWLHDTDCFMGLHDRKLSVLGICTILEMGPQRPSIDEVLPKILPTCLVLFEGLKRAYEAKAEADDDTSSEEEDDDDDEEVLSSDDDDFNQMNNQYLENLARLSAKKGAEQNITITANIEFESDDDDDDGYVDESAIDCYTTTLDMKDCPVDEYVKFKNTLSALSTSEPALYHALMGGLNEEQKKQLNAVFVLADQRKAQQDSKRIEQSGGYSFTVPAQVPTTFKFGS
;
A
#
# COMPACT_ATOMS: atom_id res chain seq x y z
N MET A 1 7.76 -22.91 45.30
CA MET A 1 8.68 -23.99 44.85
C MET A 1 10.08 -23.63 45.34
N ASP A 2 10.96 -24.58 45.66
CA ASP A 2 12.34 -24.26 46.06
C ASP A 2 13.11 -23.64 44.87
N THR A 3 13.79 -22.51 45.09
CA THR A 3 14.59 -21.78 44.09
C THR A 3 15.63 -22.68 43.41
N ARG A 4 16.19 -23.66 44.13
CA ARG A 4 17.14 -24.63 43.55
C ARG A 4 16.50 -25.54 42.52
N LYS A 5 15.28 -26.01 42.79
CA LYS A 5 14.52 -26.86 41.86
C LYS A 5 14.12 -26.11 40.60
N LEU A 6 13.81 -24.82 40.71
CA LEU A 6 13.54 -23.96 39.55
C LEU A 6 14.77 -23.79 38.66
N ILE A 7 15.95 -23.60 39.25
CA ILE A 7 17.23 -23.50 38.52
C ILE A 7 17.53 -24.80 37.76
N GLU A 8 17.29 -25.96 38.38
CA GLU A 8 17.47 -27.26 37.71
C GLU A 8 16.52 -27.44 36.52
N ILE A 9 15.25 -27.09 36.66
CA ILE A 9 14.25 -27.18 35.58
C ILE A 9 14.61 -26.21 34.43
N LEU A 10 14.97 -24.96 34.75
CA LEU A 10 15.41 -23.97 33.74
C LEU A 10 16.73 -24.33 33.07
N ASN A 11 17.59 -25.12 33.73
CA ASN A 11 18.78 -25.66 33.10
C ASN A 11 18.42 -26.81 32.14
N ALA A 12 17.46 -27.66 32.53
CA ALA A 12 16.97 -28.76 31.71
C ALA A 12 16.24 -28.29 30.43
N THR A 13 15.64 -27.09 30.41
CA THR A 13 15.06 -26.52 29.18
C THR A 13 16.10 -26.21 28.10
N MET A 14 17.38 -26.12 28.46
CA MET A 14 18.48 -25.91 27.50
C MET A 14 19.10 -27.22 27.00
N VAL A 15 18.71 -28.38 27.55
CA VAL A 15 19.24 -29.69 27.19
C VAL A 15 18.26 -30.38 26.23
N PRO A 16 18.64 -30.72 24.98
CA PRO A 16 17.71 -31.24 23.97
C PRO A 16 16.89 -32.45 24.45
N ASN A 17 17.50 -33.37 25.19
CA ASN A 17 16.85 -34.60 25.65
C ASN A 17 15.91 -34.42 26.86
N GLN A 18 15.93 -33.24 27.51
CA GLN A 18 15.15 -32.96 28.72
C GLN A 18 14.21 -31.75 28.56
N ARG A 19 14.24 -31.11 27.38
CA ARG A 19 13.54 -29.86 27.11
C ARG A 19 12.02 -30.00 27.21
N GLU A 20 11.42 -30.95 26.49
CA GLU A 20 9.96 -31.16 26.49
C GLU A 20 9.43 -31.44 27.90
N GLN A 21 10.13 -32.31 28.65
CA GLN A 21 9.76 -32.65 30.01
C GLN A 21 9.88 -31.46 30.97
N ALA A 22 10.90 -30.61 30.79
CA ALA A 22 11.09 -29.40 31.60
C ALA A 22 10.05 -28.31 31.27
N GLU A 23 9.73 -28.11 29.99
CA GLU A 23 8.69 -27.17 29.54
C GLU A 23 7.29 -27.59 30.03
N GLU A 24 6.98 -28.88 30.03
CA GLU A 24 5.73 -29.41 30.59
C GLU A 24 5.66 -29.15 32.11
N GLN A 25 6.75 -29.39 32.84
CA GLN A 25 6.81 -29.11 34.28
C GLN A 25 6.66 -27.61 34.60
N LEU A 26 7.25 -26.73 33.79
CA LEU A 26 7.06 -25.28 33.92
C LEU A 26 5.61 -24.87 33.65
N SER A 27 5.00 -25.44 32.61
CA SER A 27 3.60 -25.19 32.23
C SER A 27 2.59 -25.66 33.26
N GLN A 28 2.88 -26.76 33.97
CA GLN A 28 2.06 -27.19 35.11
C GLN A 28 2.26 -26.28 36.33
N SER A 29 3.48 -25.79 36.55
CA SER A 29 3.85 -24.97 37.71
C SER A 29 3.39 -23.51 37.59
N ILE A 30 3.11 -23.01 36.38
CA ILE A 30 2.67 -21.63 36.14
C ILE A 30 1.41 -21.27 36.91
N LYS A 31 0.52 -22.25 37.18
CA LYS A 31 -0.75 -22.06 37.90
C LYS A 31 -0.59 -21.79 39.40
N ILE A 32 0.62 -21.94 39.94
CA ILE A 32 0.91 -21.70 41.35
C ILE A 32 1.12 -20.20 41.59
N ILE A 33 0.33 -19.62 42.49
CA ILE A 33 0.50 -18.21 42.92
C ILE A 33 1.90 -18.03 43.54
N GLY A 34 2.60 -16.98 43.11
CA GLY A 34 3.98 -16.66 43.51
C GLY A 34 5.05 -17.33 42.65
N PHE A 35 4.67 -18.11 41.62
CA PHE A 35 5.62 -18.78 40.74
C PHE A 35 6.37 -17.80 39.85
N THR A 36 5.68 -16.90 39.14
CA THR A 36 6.33 -15.93 38.26
C THR A 36 7.25 -14.95 39.01
N PRO A 37 6.86 -14.42 40.20
CA PRO A 37 7.78 -13.69 41.08
C PRO A 37 9.00 -14.51 41.52
N SER A 38 8.84 -15.82 41.79
CA SER A 38 9.97 -16.70 42.14
C SER A 38 10.97 -16.84 40.98
N ILE A 39 10.49 -16.89 39.73
CA ILE A 39 11.37 -16.89 38.56
C ILE A 39 12.08 -15.54 38.43
N LEU A 40 11.40 -14.42 38.70
CA LEU A 40 12.05 -13.10 38.69
C LEU A 40 13.18 -13.03 39.73
N GLN A 41 13.00 -13.63 40.91
CA GLN A 41 14.08 -13.76 41.90
C GLN A 41 15.28 -14.54 41.35
N VAL A 42 15.05 -15.66 40.66
CA VAL A 42 16.13 -16.42 39.98
C VAL A 42 16.89 -15.55 38.98
N VAL A 43 16.20 -14.68 38.24
CA VAL A 43 16.83 -13.75 37.28
C VAL A 43 17.75 -12.73 37.98
N THR A 44 17.40 -12.31 39.20
CA THR A 44 18.19 -11.33 39.97
C THR A 44 19.36 -11.93 40.75
N LEU A 45 19.41 -13.25 40.94
CA LEU A 45 20.50 -13.91 41.67
C LEU A 45 21.80 -13.94 40.86
N ASN A 46 22.87 -13.34 41.42
CA ASN A 46 24.19 -13.30 40.78
C ASN A 46 24.91 -14.65 40.75
N ASP A 47 24.58 -15.57 41.66
CA ASP A 47 25.18 -16.91 41.74
C ASP A 47 24.64 -17.89 40.68
N VAL A 48 23.62 -17.48 39.90
CA VAL A 48 23.01 -18.30 38.84
C VAL A 48 23.72 -18.07 37.51
N PRO A 49 24.07 -19.13 36.75
CA PRO A 49 24.70 -18.98 35.43
C PRO A 49 23.86 -18.12 34.47
N GLN A 50 24.54 -17.27 33.69
CA GLN A 50 23.90 -16.36 32.74
C GLN A 50 22.92 -17.03 31.75
N PRO A 51 23.21 -18.22 31.18
CA PRO A 51 22.26 -18.91 30.30
C PRO A 51 20.93 -19.26 30.99
N VAL A 52 20.98 -19.67 32.26
CA VAL A 52 19.79 -19.99 33.06
C VAL A 52 18.99 -18.72 33.37
N ARG A 53 19.66 -17.61 33.69
CA ARG A 53 19.01 -16.30 33.89
C ARG A 53 18.33 -15.81 32.61
N LEU A 54 18.93 -16.07 31.44
CA LEU A 54 18.35 -15.73 30.15
C LEU A 54 17.11 -16.58 29.82
N ALA A 55 17.17 -17.89 30.04
CA ALA A 55 16.01 -18.77 29.87
C ALA A 55 14.84 -18.36 30.81
N ALA A 56 15.16 -18.03 32.06
CA ALA A 56 14.19 -17.57 33.04
C ALA A 56 13.47 -16.27 32.62
N VAL A 57 14.23 -15.25 32.15
CA VAL A 57 13.62 -13.98 31.73
C VAL A 57 12.84 -14.11 30.42
N ILE A 58 13.27 -14.96 29.48
CA ILE A 58 12.51 -15.25 28.26
C ILE A 58 11.17 -15.92 28.62
N TYR A 59 11.19 -16.85 29.57
CA TYR A 59 9.97 -17.47 30.05
C TYR A 59 9.03 -16.46 30.71
N ILE A 60 9.53 -15.56 31.57
CA ILE A 60 8.74 -14.45 32.13
C ILE A 60 8.15 -13.58 31.02
N LYS A 61 8.95 -13.21 30.01
CA LYS A 61 8.49 -12.39 28.88
C LYS A 61 7.31 -13.03 28.16
N ASN A 62 7.38 -14.34 27.89
CA ASN A 62 6.31 -15.07 27.22
C ASN A 62 5.05 -15.10 28.08
N ILE A 63 5.18 -15.29 29.40
CA ILE A 63 4.05 -15.23 30.34
C ILE A 63 3.41 -13.84 30.37
N VAL A 64 4.21 -12.78 30.52
CA VAL A 64 3.71 -11.41 30.58
C VAL A 64 3.06 -11.03 29.24
N SER A 65 3.61 -11.47 28.12
CA SER A 65 3.03 -11.14 26.80
C SER A 65 1.70 -11.86 26.55
N THR A 66 1.54 -13.09 27.02
CA THR A 66 0.35 -13.93 26.77
C THR A 66 -0.76 -13.80 27.81
N SER A 67 -0.39 -13.60 29.08
CA SER A 67 -1.27 -13.79 30.24
C SER A 67 -1.47 -12.55 31.12
N TRP A 68 -0.93 -11.37 30.71
CA TRP A 68 -1.05 -10.13 31.48
C TRP A 68 -2.37 -9.38 31.26
N HIS A 69 -2.93 -9.39 30.04
CA HIS A 69 -4.26 -8.85 29.77
C HIS A 69 -5.27 -9.99 29.69
N PRO A 70 -6.46 -9.86 30.31
CA PRO A 70 -7.52 -10.86 30.13
C PRO A 70 -7.95 -10.88 28.68
N LYS A 71 -7.72 -11.99 27.96
CA LYS A 71 -8.37 -12.20 26.67
C LYS A 71 -9.85 -12.51 26.92
N GLU A 72 -10.75 -11.80 26.26
CA GLU A 72 -12.16 -12.19 26.20
C GLU A 72 -12.26 -13.55 25.50
N ILE A 73 -13.18 -14.40 25.95
CA ILE A 73 -13.44 -15.68 25.29
C ILE A 73 -14.24 -15.34 24.03
N GLU A 74 -13.66 -15.51 22.85
CA GLU A 74 -14.41 -15.44 21.59
C GLU A 74 -15.55 -16.48 21.62
N GLU A 75 -16.73 -16.10 21.13
CA GLU A 75 -17.93 -16.95 21.17
C GLU A 75 -17.70 -18.27 20.42
N GLY A 76 -17.33 -19.33 21.15
CA GLY A 76 -17.10 -20.67 20.60
C GLY A 76 -15.92 -21.41 21.21
N ASP A 77 -14.96 -20.71 21.82
CA ASP A 77 -13.76 -21.36 22.35
C ASP A 77 -13.97 -21.87 23.79
N THR A 78 -13.85 -23.18 23.99
CA THR A 78 -14.20 -23.85 25.27
C THR A 78 -13.02 -23.98 26.25
N LYS A 79 -11.82 -23.48 25.89
CA LYS A 79 -10.63 -23.58 26.74
C LYS A 79 -10.47 -22.34 27.62
N PRO A 80 -10.39 -22.48 28.96
CA PRO A 80 -10.11 -21.35 29.84
C PRO A 80 -8.70 -20.81 29.57
N ILE A 81 -8.59 -19.58 29.09
CA ILE A 81 -7.31 -18.89 28.89
C ILE A 81 -6.70 -18.58 30.26
N TYR A 82 -5.45 -19.00 30.46
CA TYR A 82 -4.74 -18.75 31.71
C TYR A 82 -4.42 -17.26 31.84
N ASN A 83 -4.89 -16.65 32.93
CA ASN A 83 -4.58 -15.28 33.29
C ASN A 83 -3.70 -15.26 34.54
N LEU A 84 -2.66 -14.41 34.54
CA LEU A 84 -1.79 -14.25 35.69
C LEU A 84 -2.58 -13.69 36.88
N HIS A 85 -2.43 -14.29 38.05
CA HIS A 85 -3.11 -13.85 39.26
C HIS A 85 -2.67 -12.43 39.67
N ASP A 86 -3.59 -11.61 40.18
CA ASP A 86 -3.32 -10.20 40.49
C ASP A 86 -2.23 -9.99 41.55
N GLN A 87 -2.06 -10.94 42.48
CA GLN A 87 -0.97 -10.93 43.45
C GLN A 87 0.41 -11.03 42.77
N ASP A 88 0.54 -11.86 41.74
CA ASP A 88 1.78 -12.03 40.99
C ASP A 88 2.04 -10.80 40.12
N ARG A 89 0.98 -10.21 39.53
CA ARG A 89 1.07 -8.92 38.83
C ARG A 89 1.59 -7.82 39.75
N ALA A 90 1.06 -7.71 40.96
CA ALA A 90 1.52 -6.73 41.95
C ALA A 90 2.99 -6.92 42.33
N MET A 91 3.40 -8.15 42.63
CA MET A 91 4.81 -8.45 42.95
C MET A 91 5.75 -8.18 41.78
N LEU A 92 5.33 -8.44 40.55
CA LEU A 92 6.13 -8.12 39.36
C LEU A 92 6.27 -6.60 39.18
N ARG A 93 5.18 -5.83 39.32
CA ARG A 93 5.23 -4.35 39.32
C ARG A 93 6.19 -3.81 40.39
N ASP A 94 6.20 -4.43 41.56
CA ASP A 94 7.06 -3.98 42.65
C ASP A 94 8.55 -4.26 42.42
N ASN A 95 8.91 -5.34 41.71
CA ASN A 95 10.31 -5.77 41.63
C ASN A 95 10.95 -5.60 40.24
N ILE A 96 10.18 -5.34 39.17
CA ILE A 96 10.71 -5.33 37.80
C ILE A 96 11.71 -4.20 37.55
N VAL A 97 11.50 -3.00 38.13
CA VAL A 97 12.41 -1.86 37.97
C VAL A 97 13.77 -2.19 38.61
N ASP A 98 13.75 -2.72 39.82
CA ASP A 98 14.95 -3.10 40.58
C ASP A 98 15.70 -4.23 39.86
N ALA A 99 14.97 -5.19 39.28
CA ALA A 99 15.53 -6.26 38.47
C ALA A 99 16.22 -5.73 37.20
N ILE A 100 15.65 -4.74 36.52
CA ILE A 100 16.27 -4.11 35.33
C ILE A 100 17.61 -3.47 35.71
N ILE A 101 17.70 -2.83 36.87
CA ILE A 101 18.93 -2.18 37.34
C ILE A 101 20.01 -3.22 37.68
N GLN A 102 19.66 -4.25 38.44
CA GLN A 102 20.62 -5.24 38.98
C GLN A 102 21.10 -6.28 37.96
N THR A 103 20.48 -6.36 36.78
CA THR A 103 20.76 -7.41 35.79
C THR A 103 21.68 -6.95 34.65
N PRO A 104 22.46 -7.87 34.05
CA PRO A 104 23.34 -7.56 32.92
C PRO A 104 22.54 -7.28 31.64
N HIS A 105 23.18 -6.61 30.66
CA HIS A 105 22.55 -6.09 29.44
C HIS A 105 21.60 -7.07 28.73
N LEU A 106 22.01 -8.32 28.48
CA LEU A 106 21.19 -9.30 27.75
C LEU A 106 19.88 -9.64 28.47
N VAL A 107 19.91 -9.73 29.80
CA VAL A 107 18.74 -9.99 30.64
C VAL A 107 17.88 -8.73 30.75
N ARG A 108 18.54 -7.57 30.90
CA ARG A 108 17.91 -6.25 31.00
C ARG A 108 17.02 -5.94 29.80
N VAL A 109 17.45 -6.28 28.58
CA VAL A 109 16.67 -6.07 27.35
C VAL A 109 15.35 -6.87 27.39
N GLN A 110 15.38 -8.13 27.83
CA GLN A 110 14.17 -8.95 27.93
C GLN A 110 13.23 -8.45 29.04
N LEU A 111 13.77 -7.98 30.17
CA LEU A 111 12.98 -7.33 31.22
C LEU A 111 12.32 -6.03 30.74
N CYS A 112 13.00 -5.24 29.91
CA CYS A 112 12.39 -4.05 29.30
C CYS A 112 11.21 -4.40 28.39
N ALA A 113 11.26 -5.52 27.67
CA ALA A 113 10.13 -6.01 26.88
C ALA A 113 8.94 -6.39 27.77
N CYS A 114 9.19 -7.04 28.91
CA CYS A 114 8.16 -7.31 29.92
C CYS A 114 7.56 -6.01 30.44
N LEU A 115 8.41 -5.04 30.80
CA LEU A 115 7.99 -3.75 31.31
C LEU A 115 7.12 -2.98 30.32
N LYS A 116 7.45 -3.02 29.02
CA LYS A 116 6.64 -2.40 27.96
C LYS A 116 5.19 -2.91 27.99
N THR A 117 5.01 -4.23 28.07
CA THR A 117 3.67 -4.84 28.14
C THR A 117 2.93 -4.45 29.42
N ILE A 118 3.63 -4.42 30.56
CA ILE A 118 3.04 -4.01 31.84
C ILE A 118 2.58 -2.54 31.78
N ILE A 119 3.43 -1.63 31.29
CA ILE A 119 3.08 -0.20 31.13
C ILE A 119 1.88 -0.04 30.22
N LYS A 120 1.83 -0.76 29.08
CA LYS A 120 0.73 -0.66 28.11
C LYS A 120 -0.65 -0.86 28.73
N TYR A 121 -0.78 -1.81 29.66
CA TYR A 121 -2.08 -2.18 30.24
C TYR A 121 -2.36 -1.60 31.63
N ASP A 122 -1.31 -1.22 32.38
CA ASP A 122 -1.46 -0.82 33.77
C ASP A 122 -1.16 0.67 34.04
N PHE A 123 -0.48 1.39 33.15
CA PHE A 123 -0.22 2.83 33.31
C PHE A 123 -1.20 3.68 32.48
N PRO A 124 -1.81 4.73 33.05
CA PRO A 124 -1.62 5.27 34.39
C PRO A 124 -2.53 4.67 35.47
N ASP A 125 -3.60 3.96 35.09
CA ASP A 125 -4.73 3.68 36.00
C ASP A 125 -4.39 2.78 37.19
N LYS A 126 -3.57 1.74 36.98
CA LYS A 126 -3.27 0.69 37.98
C LYS A 126 -1.88 0.82 38.58
N TRP A 127 -0.95 1.51 37.92
CA TRP A 127 0.45 1.54 38.34
C TRP A 127 1.14 2.90 38.10
N THR A 128 0.85 3.88 38.95
CA THR A 128 1.48 5.21 38.91
C THR A 128 2.89 5.23 39.55
N GLN A 129 3.19 4.30 40.46
CA GLN A 129 4.43 4.28 41.25
C GLN A 129 5.70 4.06 40.41
N ILE A 130 5.57 3.64 39.15
CA ILE A 130 6.71 3.52 38.23
C ILE A 130 7.47 4.85 38.08
N VAL A 131 6.74 5.97 38.03
CA VAL A 131 7.31 7.32 37.88
C VAL A 131 8.15 7.67 39.12
N ASP A 132 7.64 7.38 40.31
CA ASP A 132 8.34 7.61 41.58
C ASP A 132 9.63 6.79 41.68
N LYS A 133 9.59 5.51 41.27
CA LYS A 133 10.78 4.66 41.25
C LYS A 133 11.84 5.17 40.29
N ILE A 134 11.44 5.55 39.07
CA ILE A 134 12.36 6.15 38.09
C ILE A 134 13.00 7.42 38.66
N ASN A 135 12.20 8.29 39.29
CA ASN A 135 12.69 9.49 39.96
C ASN A 135 13.73 9.16 41.05
N ILE A 136 13.44 8.22 41.96
CA ILE A 136 14.37 7.83 43.03
C ILE A 136 15.70 7.31 42.45
N TYR A 137 15.66 6.43 41.45
CA TYR A 137 16.88 5.87 40.88
C TYR A 137 17.68 6.87 40.04
N LEU A 138 17.04 7.85 39.41
CA LEU A 138 17.75 8.95 38.73
C LEU A 138 18.48 9.89 39.71
N GLN A 139 18.06 9.95 40.98
CA GLN A 139 18.75 10.72 42.04
C GLN A 139 19.87 9.94 42.72
N SER A 140 19.99 8.64 42.46
CA SER A 140 21.04 7.80 43.05
C SER A 140 22.44 8.22 42.58
N SER A 141 23.49 7.80 43.29
CA SER A 141 24.88 8.09 42.93
C SER A 141 25.52 7.01 42.03
N GLU A 142 24.77 6.00 41.60
CA GLU A 142 25.30 4.83 40.89
C GLU A 142 24.98 4.88 39.37
N PRO A 143 26.00 4.78 38.49
CA PRO A 143 25.79 4.80 37.03
C PRO A 143 24.87 3.70 36.49
N ASP A 144 24.94 2.49 37.06
CA ASP A 144 24.08 1.36 36.67
C ASP A 144 22.60 1.62 36.99
N SER A 145 22.35 2.29 38.12
CA SER A 145 21.01 2.72 38.52
C SER A 145 20.45 3.77 37.54
N TRP A 146 21.28 4.69 37.05
CA TRP A 146 20.87 5.64 36.01
C TRP A 146 20.49 4.95 34.71
N MET A 147 21.31 4.02 34.23
CA MET A 147 21.02 3.30 32.98
C MET A 147 19.73 2.49 33.06
N GLY A 148 19.51 1.77 34.17
CA GLY A 148 18.27 1.02 34.39
C GLY A 148 17.03 1.92 34.42
N ALA A 149 17.11 3.03 35.16
CA ALA A 149 16.02 4.01 35.23
C ALA A 149 15.69 4.65 33.87
N LEU A 150 16.71 5.00 33.08
CA LEU A 150 16.55 5.56 31.74
C LEU A 150 15.93 4.57 30.75
N LEU A 151 16.23 3.27 30.88
CA LEU A 151 15.60 2.24 30.06
C LEU A 151 14.12 2.06 30.41
N CYS A 152 13.78 2.11 31.70
CA CYS A 152 12.39 2.12 32.16
C CYS A 152 11.63 3.34 31.63
N LEU A 153 12.23 4.53 31.75
CA LEU A 153 11.65 5.77 31.23
C LEU A 153 11.45 5.72 29.72
N TYR A 154 12.41 5.15 28.99
CA TYR A 154 12.27 4.98 27.55
C TYR A 154 11.07 4.10 27.17
N GLN A 155 10.79 3.02 27.91
CA GLN A 155 9.58 2.21 27.65
C GLN A 155 8.30 2.99 27.97
N LEU A 156 8.30 3.80 29.02
CA LEU A 156 7.17 4.66 29.38
C LEU A 156 6.85 5.67 28.26
N ILE A 157 7.87 6.38 27.75
CA ILE A 157 7.71 7.33 26.64
C ILE A 157 7.26 6.60 25.38
N LYS A 158 7.88 5.45 25.06
CA LYS A 158 7.57 4.68 23.85
C LYS A 158 6.13 4.15 23.83
N ASN A 159 5.53 3.86 24.98
CA ASN A 159 4.13 3.44 25.06
C ASN A 159 3.17 4.50 24.48
N TYR A 160 3.50 5.78 24.64
CA TYR A 160 2.71 6.90 24.14
C TYR A 160 3.21 7.45 22.80
N GLU A 161 4.14 6.78 22.12
CA GLU A 161 4.80 7.27 20.89
C GLU A 161 3.77 7.66 19.81
N TYR A 162 2.74 6.84 19.61
CA TYR A 162 1.70 7.02 18.58
C TYR A 162 0.36 7.57 19.12
N HIS A 163 0.29 7.91 20.41
CA HIS A 163 -0.93 8.48 20.99
C HIS A 163 -1.11 9.95 20.60
N VAL A 164 -2.33 10.34 20.25
CA VAL A 164 -2.77 11.73 20.01
C VAL A 164 -2.62 12.56 21.30
N SER A 165 -2.49 13.89 21.15
CA SER A 165 -2.19 14.85 22.22
C SER A 165 -3.02 14.64 23.50
N ASP A 166 -4.33 14.46 23.37
CA ASP A 166 -5.24 14.34 24.52
C ASP A 166 -4.97 13.09 25.38
N LYS A 167 -4.58 11.98 24.75
CA LYS A 167 -4.26 10.72 25.44
C LYS A 167 -2.86 10.73 26.06
N ARG A 168 -2.06 11.78 25.84
CA ARG A 168 -0.69 11.93 26.38
C ARG A 168 -0.62 12.68 27.72
N ALA A 169 -1.73 13.19 28.25
CA ALA A 169 -1.74 13.90 29.53
C ALA A 169 -1.00 13.17 30.68
N PRO A 170 -1.17 11.85 30.89
CA PRO A 170 -0.45 11.13 31.95
C PRO A 170 1.07 11.09 31.74
N LEU A 171 1.52 11.02 30.48
CA LEU A 171 2.95 11.10 30.15
C LEU A 171 3.47 12.52 30.42
N ASN A 172 2.75 13.56 30.02
CA ASN A 172 3.16 14.95 30.23
C ASN A 172 3.32 15.26 31.72
N GLU A 173 2.41 14.78 32.58
CA GLU A 173 2.53 14.90 34.04
C GLU A 173 3.78 14.22 34.58
N ALA A 174 4.07 12.99 34.14
CA ALA A 174 5.29 12.28 34.53
C ALA A 174 6.55 13.03 34.06
N MET A 175 6.55 13.55 32.83
CA MET A 175 7.69 14.25 32.26
C MET A 175 7.92 15.64 32.88
N ASN A 176 6.91 16.30 33.45
CA ASN A 176 7.11 17.53 34.24
C ASN A 176 8.07 17.32 35.43
N LEU A 177 8.04 16.12 36.03
CA LEU A 177 8.97 15.74 37.09
C LEU A 177 10.30 15.23 36.54
N LEU A 178 10.27 14.36 35.53
CA LEU A 178 11.45 13.61 35.08
C LEU A 178 12.33 14.38 34.08
N LEU A 179 11.77 15.24 33.23
CA LEU A 179 12.52 15.96 32.19
C LEU A 179 13.61 16.89 32.77
N PRO A 180 13.36 17.68 33.84
CA PRO A 180 14.41 18.47 34.48
C PRO A 180 15.54 17.61 35.04
N MET A 181 15.23 16.42 35.53
CA MET A 181 16.23 15.49 36.05
C MET A 181 17.12 14.92 34.95
N LEU A 182 16.52 14.54 33.81
CA LEU A 182 17.26 14.12 32.63
C LEU A 182 18.23 15.19 32.16
N TYR A 183 17.78 16.44 32.14
CA TYR A 183 18.62 17.58 31.78
C TYR A 183 19.80 17.74 32.76
N ASN A 184 19.53 17.77 34.06
CA ASN A 184 20.58 17.91 35.07
C ASN A 184 21.59 16.76 35.03
N LEU A 185 21.12 15.52 34.85
CA LEU A 185 21.98 14.35 34.70
C LEU A 185 22.86 14.48 33.46
N MET A 186 22.27 14.86 32.31
CA MET A 186 23.00 15.07 31.06
C MET A 186 24.11 16.10 31.20
N VAL A 187 23.82 17.26 31.81
CA VAL A 187 24.80 18.34 32.03
C VAL A 187 25.92 17.89 32.98
N ASN A 188 25.59 17.17 34.05
CA ASN A 188 26.57 16.69 35.04
C ASN A 188 27.57 15.69 34.44
N ILE A 189 27.11 14.79 33.56
CA ILE A 189 27.96 13.75 32.96
C ILE A 189 28.60 14.20 31.64
N GLN A 190 28.26 15.38 31.13
CA GLN A 190 28.66 15.87 29.81
C GLN A 190 30.19 15.96 29.63
N SER A 191 30.91 16.32 30.71
CA SER A 191 32.37 16.43 30.71
C SER A 191 33.08 15.08 30.77
N ASP A 192 32.41 14.04 31.27
CA ASP A 192 32.98 12.69 31.37
C ASP A 192 33.01 12.01 30.00
N GLN A 193 34.22 11.58 29.59
CA GLN A 193 34.48 10.90 28.31
C GLN A 193 34.52 9.38 28.43
N SER A 194 34.19 8.80 29.59
CA SER A 194 34.09 7.35 29.77
C SER A 194 33.06 6.72 28.80
N SER A 195 33.29 5.46 28.42
CA SER A 195 32.38 4.71 27.55
C SER A 195 31.00 4.54 28.22
N GLU A 196 31.00 4.31 29.53
CA GLU A 196 29.82 4.18 30.37
C GLU A 196 29.00 5.48 30.40
N SER A 197 29.65 6.63 30.60
CA SER A 197 28.98 7.94 30.53
C SER A 197 28.40 8.20 29.15
N ALA A 198 29.14 7.90 28.08
CA ALA A 198 28.65 8.07 26.71
C ALA A 198 27.42 7.19 26.41
N LEU A 199 27.35 5.97 26.95
CA LEU A 199 26.15 5.12 26.83
C LEU A 199 24.94 5.74 27.55
N ILE A 200 25.13 6.33 28.72
CA ILE A 200 24.08 7.02 29.48
C ILE A 200 23.61 8.27 28.72
N GLN A 201 24.52 9.10 28.25
CA GLN A 201 24.22 10.28 27.41
C GLN A 201 23.40 9.90 26.18
N LYS A 202 23.83 8.84 25.46
CA LYS A 202 23.08 8.29 24.31
C LYS A 202 21.65 7.91 24.70
N GLN A 203 21.47 7.24 25.84
CA GLN A 203 20.14 6.82 26.28
C GLN A 203 19.25 8.01 26.67
N ILE A 204 19.81 9.06 27.28
CA ILE A 204 19.09 10.33 27.57
C ILE A 204 18.63 10.98 26.26
N LEU A 205 19.54 11.14 25.29
CA LEU A 205 19.22 11.72 23.98
C LEU A 205 18.12 10.91 23.26
N LYS A 206 18.15 9.59 23.37
CA LYS A 206 17.11 8.72 22.81
C LYS A 206 15.75 8.89 23.48
N CYS A 207 15.72 9.10 24.79
CA CYS A 207 14.47 9.41 25.52
C CYS A 207 13.89 10.75 25.07
N PHE A 208 14.73 11.79 24.99
CA PHE A 208 14.31 13.11 24.53
C PHE A 208 13.82 13.08 23.08
N HIS A 209 14.53 12.39 22.19
CA HIS A 209 14.10 12.18 20.81
C HIS A 209 12.71 11.52 20.73
N CYS A 210 12.50 10.42 21.45
CA CYS A 210 11.24 9.67 21.43
C CYS A 210 10.06 10.50 21.96
N LEU A 211 10.32 11.37 22.94
CA LEU A 211 9.32 12.30 23.48
C LEU A 211 8.83 13.28 22.42
N THR A 212 9.74 13.85 21.61
CA THR A 212 9.44 14.93 20.66
C THR A 212 9.22 14.47 19.22
N LYS A 213 9.44 13.18 18.89
CA LYS A 213 9.48 12.66 17.51
C LYS A 213 8.20 12.91 16.70
N TYR A 214 7.03 12.73 17.32
CA TYR A 214 5.72 12.82 16.65
C TYR A 214 4.86 14.01 17.10
N ILE A 215 4.96 14.41 18.39
CA ILE A 215 4.25 15.56 18.94
C ILE A 215 5.22 16.34 19.84
N LEU A 216 5.25 17.66 19.68
CA LEU A 216 6.00 18.58 20.55
C LEU A 216 5.01 19.30 21.49
N SER A 217 4.81 18.79 22.70
CA SER A 217 3.94 19.47 23.68
C SER A 217 4.57 20.78 24.14
N LEU A 218 4.04 21.91 23.66
CA LEU A 218 4.51 23.25 24.00
C LEU A 218 4.26 23.60 25.48
N ASP A 219 3.27 22.96 26.12
CA ASP A 219 2.99 23.09 27.55
C ASP A 219 4.10 22.45 28.41
N LEU A 220 4.58 21.27 27.99
CA LEU A 220 5.67 20.56 28.67
C LEU A 220 7.04 21.17 28.35
N ILE A 221 7.28 21.49 27.07
CA ILE A 221 8.56 22.00 26.57
C ILE A 221 8.42 23.49 26.26
N SER A 222 8.48 24.29 27.32
CA SER A 222 8.52 25.75 27.22
C SER A 222 9.72 26.22 26.38
N LYS A 223 9.67 27.47 25.89
CA LYS A 223 10.80 28.10 25.17
C LYS A 223 12.12 28.05 25.96
N GLU A 224 12.08 28.18 27.28
CA GLU A 224 13.27 28.07 28.14
C GLU A 224 13.83 26.64 28.19
N THR A 225 12.96 25.66 28.43
CA THR A 225 13.33 24.24 28.45
C THR A 225 13.87 23.80 27.08
N PHE A 226 13.23 24.24 26.00
CA PHE A 226 13.67 23.97 24.64
C PHE A 226 15.08 24.52 24.40
N THR A 227 15.33 25.78 24.78
CA THR A 227 16.64 26.43 24.61
C THR A 227 17.76 25.65 25.30
N LYS A 228 17.52 25.20 26.54
CA LYS A 228 18.45 24.35 27.31
C LYS A 228 18.79 23.04 26.59
N TRP A 229 17.78 22.35 26.06
CA TRP A 229 18.01 21.10 25.31
C TRP A 229 18.71 21.34 23.97
N MET A 230 18.44 22.45 23.28
CA MET A 230 19.14 22.81 22.05
C MET A 230 20.63 23.06 22.29
N GLU A 231 21.00 23.71 23.41
CA GLU A 231 22.40 23.89 23.81
C GLU A 231 23.10 22.56 24.08
N VAL A 232 22.42 21.61 24.74
CA VAL A 232 22.92 20.26 24.96
C VAL A 232 23.16 19.55 23.63
N LEU A 233 22.18 19.55 22.73
CA LEU A 233 22.29 18.92 21.41
C LEU A 233 23.47 19.52 20.62
N ARG A 234 23.57 20.85 20.60
CA ARG A 234 24.67 21.56 19.95
C ARG A 234 26.02 21.17 20.55
N SER A 235 26.15 21.13 21.87
CA SER A 235 27.41 20.81 22.54
C SER A 235 27.85 19.35 22.29
N VAL A 236 26.92 18.40 22.25
CA VAL A 236 27.21 17.00 21.87
C VAL A 236 27.73 16.93 20.44
N MET A 237 27.18 17.74 19.53
CA MET A 237 27.65 17.82 18.14
C MET A 237 29.01 18.53 18.01
N GLU A 238 29.32 19.53 18.83
CA GLU A 238 30.63 20.22 18.84
C GLU A 238 31.76 19.38 19.43
N ARG A 239 31.44 18.47 20.36
CA ARG A 239 32.45 17.67 21.08
C ARG A 239 33.26 16.79 20.12
N PRO A 240 34.61 16.80 20.15
CA PRO A 240 35.42 15.88 19.35
C PRO A 240 35.24 14.43 19.83
N VAL A 241 35.35 13.48 18.91
CA VAL A 241 35.38 12.05 19.26
C VAL A 241 36.81 11.69 19.67
N PRO A 242 37.05 10.92 20.76
CA PRO A 242 38.41 10.57 21.19
C PRO A 242 39.20 9.80 20.13
N ASP A 243 40.49 10.12 19.94
CA ASP A 243 41.34 9.51 18.90
C ASP A 243 41.50 7.99 19.05
N GLN A 244 41.38 7.47 20.28
CA GLN A 244 41.39 6.03 20.60
C GLN A 244 40.33 5.24 19.84
N THR A 245 39.27 5.90 19.38
CA THR A 245 38.20 5.27 18.58
C THR A 245 38.60 4.95 17.14
N LEU A 246 39.72 5.51 16.66
CA LEU A 246 40.25 5.25 15.32
C LEU A 246 41.03 3.91 15.25
N GLU A 247 41.39 3.33 16.40
CA GLU A 247 42.11 2.05 16.47
C GLU A 247 41.19 0.84 16.16
N VAL A 248 39.87 1.03 16.23
CA VAL A 248 38.86 0.01 15.90
C VAL A 248 38.66 -0.06 14.38
N GLU A 249 38.31 -1.24 13.86
CA GLU A 249 37.96 -1.44 12.44
C GLU A 249 36.84 -0.51 12.00
N GLU A 250 36.92 -0.01 10.76
CA GLU A 250 36.08 1.09 10.27
C GLU A 250 34.58 0.79 10.30
N GLU A 251 34.21 -0.47 10.04
CA GLU A 251 32.84 -0.98 10.09
C GLU A 251 32.24 -0.94 11.50
N GLU A 252 33.05 -1.22 12.53
CA GLU A 252 32.63 -1.22 13.92
C GLU A 252 32.62 0.18 14.56
N ARG A 253 33.34 1.15 13.97
CA ARG A 253 33.42 2.53 14.50
C ARG A 253 32.04 3.19 14.64
N ALA A 254 31.13 2.94 13.71
CA ALA A 254 29.76 3.47 13.77
C ALA A 254 28.97 2.97 15.01
N GLN A 255 29.34 1.81 15.57
CA GLN A 255 28.69 1.23 16.73
C GLN A 255 29.18 1.82 18.06
N LEU A 256 30.22 2.65 18.05
CA LEU A 256 30.79 3.22 19.25
C LEU A 256 29.82 4.21 19.95
N PRO A 257 29.84 4.29 21.30
CA PRO A 257 28.94 5.15 22.06
C PRO A 257 28.97 6.63 21.65
N TRP A 258 30.15 7.17 21.33
CA TRP A 258 30.31 8.58 20.92
C TRP A 258 29.63 8.89 19.59
N TRP A 259 29.77 8.03 18.58
CA TRP A 259 29.08 8.18 17.29
C TRP A 259 27.57 7.99 17.45
N LYS A 260 27.14 7.06 18.31
CA LYS A 260 25.72 6.90 18.68
C LYS A 260 25.15 8.14 19.36
N CYS A 261 25.91 8.84 20.23
CA CYS A 261 25.48 10.11 20.81
C CYS A 261 25.27 11.18 19.75
N LYS A 262 26.26 11.39 18.87
CA LYS A 262 26.16 12.35 17.76
C LYS A 262 25.00 12.02 16.84
N LYS A 263 24.79 10.75 16.48
CA LYS A 263 23.64 10.27 15.72
C LYS A 263 22.32 10.72 16.35
N TRP A 264 22.08 10.41 17.62
CA TRP A 264 20.80 10.79 18.26
C TRP A 264 20.65 12.31 18.40
N ALA A 265 21.74 13.05 18.60
CA ALA A 265 21.70 14.50 18.64
C ALA A 265 21.29 15.10 17.29
N ILE A 266 21.97 14.76 16.20
CA ILE A 266 21.62 15.26 14.86
C ILE A 266 20.27 14.75 14.37
N HIS A 267 19.90 13.52 14.69
CA HIS A 267 18.58 12.97 14.36
C HIS A 267 17.47 13.80 15.02
N THR A 268 17.67 14.20 16.28
CA THR A 268 16.71 15.05 17.00
C THR A 268 16.65 16.45 16.39
N LEU A 269 17.81 17.06 16.09
CA LEU A 269 17.86 18.37 15.45
C LEU A 269 17.16 18.38 14.09
N TYR A 270 17.45 17.39 13.24
CA TYR A 270 16.80 17.23 11.94
C TYR A 270 15.29 17.08 12.07
N ARG A 271 14.83 16.16 12.93
CA ARG A 271 13.39 15.93 13.13
C ARG A 271 12.66 17.14 13.69
N LEU A 272 13.28 17.86 14.62
CA LEU A 272 12.71 19.10 15.18
C LEU A 272 12.55 20.16 14.10
N PHE A 273 13.56 20.31 13.22
CA PHE A 273 13.49 21.28 12.16
C PHE A 273 12.47 20.91 11.07
N GLU A 274 12.50 19.65 10.60
CA GLU A 274 11.60 19.11 9.59
C GLU A 274 10.12 19.27 9.96
N ARG A 275 9.74 18.94 11.21
CA ARG A 275 8.33 18.93 11.65
C ARG A 275 7.82 20.21 12.31
N TYR A 276 8.66 20.89 13.08
CA TYR A 276 8.22 22.01 13.92
C TYR A 276 8.98 23.30 13.64
N GLY A 277 10.18 23.23 13.05
CA GLY A 277 11.04 24.39 12.83
C GLY A 277 10.90 25.03 11.45
N SER A 278 10.16 24.41 10.53
CA SER A 278 9.89 24.90 9.17
C SER A 278 8.52 25.59 9.15
N PRO A 279 8.43 26.93 8.99
CA PRO A 279 7.14 27.63 8.94
C PRO A 279 6.23 27.15 7.80
N VAL A 280 6.82 26.59 6.73
CA VAL A 280 6.10 26.09 5.55
C VAL A 280 5.50 24.71 5.78
N ASN A 281 6.16 23.87 6.58
CA ASN A 281 5.75 22.47 6.79
C ASN A 281 5.10 22.25 8.17
N ALA A 282 5.14 23.26 9.03
CA ALA A 282 4.60 23.18 10.39
C ALA A 282 3.07 23.26 10.36
N ARG A 283 2.42 22.48 11.23
CA ARG A 283 0.99 22.65 11.51
C ARG A 283 0.73 24.04 12.08
N GLU A 284 -0.50 24.54 11.92
CA GLU A 284 -0.91 25.88 12.36
C GLU A 284 -0.49 26.21 13.81
N GLU A 285 -0.59 25.22 14.71
CA GLU A 285 -0.21 25.34 16.13
C GLU A 285 1.30 25.60 16.37
N TYR A 286 2.18 25.28 15.42
CA TYR A 286 3.64 25.41 15.54
C TYR A 286 4.23 26.56 14.71
N VAL A 287 3.45 27.32 13.94
CA VAL A 287 3.98 28.35 13.04
C VAL A 287 4.78 29.42 13.80
N GLU A 288 4.24 29.95 14.91
CA GLU A 288 4.96 30.92 15.75
C GLU A 288 6.26 30.34 16.35
N PHE A 289 6.23 29.05 16.68
CA PHE A 289 7.39 28.34 17.19
C PHE A 289 8.45 28.16 16.09
N ALA A 290 8.03 27.85 14.87
CA ALA A 290 8.90 27.66 13.72
C ALA A 290 9.67 28.94 13.38
N ASP A 291 9.02 30.10 13.38
CA ASP A 291 9.66 31.40 13.15
C ASP A 291 10.70 31.73 14.23
N TRP A 292 10.37 31.46 15.49
CA TRP A 292 11.31 31.61 16.60
C TRP A 292 12.50 30.66 16.50
N TYR A 293 12.26 29.39 16.15
CA TYR A 293 13.29 28.37 15.96
C TYR A 293 14.28 28.79 14.86
N LEU A 294 13.74 29.18 13.71
CA LEU A 294 14.51 29.51 12.51
C LEU A 294 15.46 30.69 12.76
N THR A 295 15.00 31.72 13.48
CA THR A 295 15.78 32.92 13.77
C THR A 295 16.81 32.71 14.89
N THR A 296 16.48 31.90 15.90
CA THR A 296 17.28 31.78 17.13
C THR A 296 18.36 30.69 17.06
N PHE A 297 18.05 29.50 16.53
CA PHE A 297 18.97 28.34 16.65
C PHE A 297 19.69 27.98 15.36
N THR A 298 19.08 28.21 14.19
CA THR A 298 19.59 27.72 12.90
C THR A 298 21.04 28.14 12.61
N GLY A 299 21.41 29.39 12.93
CA GLY A 299 22.78 29.85 12.71
C GLY A 299 23.82 29.11 13.55
N GLY A 300 23.55 28.94 14.85
CA GLY A 300 24.45 28.21 15.75
C GLY A 300 24.55 26.72 15.41
N ILE A 301 23.48 26.10 14.91
CA ILE A 301 23.50 24.71 14.47
C ILE A 301 24.32 24.57 13.18
N LEU A 302 24.08 25.42 12.19
CA LEU A 302 24.81 25.41 10.92
C LEU A 302 26.32 25.52 11.12
N ASP A 303 26.79 26.37 12.02
CA ASP A 303 28.22 26.50 12.35
C ASP A 303 28.84 25.16 12.81
N VAL A 304 28.09 24.36 13.57
CA VAL A 304 28.54 23.04 14.03
C VAL A 304 28.53 22.03 12.89
N LEU A 305 27.48 22.03 12.08
CA LEU A 305 27.38 21.14 10.93
C LEU A 305 28.49 21.43 9.91
N PHE A 306 28.84 22.69 9.67
CA PHE A 306 29.97 23.05 8.80
C PHE A 306 31.30 22.50 9.31
N ARG A 307 31.53 22.46 10.63
CA ARG A 307 32.72 21.82 11.21
C ARG A 307 32.74 20.32 10.98
N ILE A 308 31.59 19.65 11.05
CA ILE A 308 31.49 18.19 10.78
C ILE A 308 31.74 17.91 9.30
N LEU A 309 31.18 18.73 8.41
CA LEU A 309 31.45 18.64 6.99
C LEU A 309 32.93 18.92 6.66
N ASP A 310 33.57 19.84 7.39
CA ASP A 310 35.00 20.11 7.25
C ASP A 310 35.86 18.95 7.77
N GLN A 311 35.44 18.25 8.83
CA GLN A 311 36.10 17.01 9.28
C GLN A 311 36.10 15.95 8.16
N TYR A 312 34.95 15.73 7.53
CA TYR A 312 34.84 14.83 6.39
C TYR A 312 35.76 15.27 5.23
N ARG A 313 35.75 16.57 4.88
CA ARG A 313 36.62 17.14 3.84
C ARG A 313 38.12 16.92 4.11
N ASN A 314 38.52 16.96 5.38
CA ASN A 314 39.91 16.72 5.82
C ASN A 314 40.23 15.23 6.01
N LYS A 315 39.36 14.30 5.55
CA LYS A 315 39.50 12.85 5.68
C LYS A 315 39.54 12.35 7.13
N ILE A 316 38.91 13.09 8.05
CA ILE A 316 38.66 12.62 9.41
C ILE A 316 37.35 11.81 9.37
N TYR A 317 37.38 10.59 9.92
CA TYR A 317 36.23 9.70 9.89
C TYR A 317 34.98 10.36 10.51
N VAL A 318 33.86 10.28 9.78
CA VAL A 318 32.53 10.67 10.25
C VAL A 318 31.58 9.51 9.99
N SER A 319 30.82 9.10 11.01
CA SER A 319 29.84 8.03 10.83
C SER A 319 28.85 8.37 9.70
N PRO A 320 28.60 7.45 8.74
CA PRO A 320 27.73 7.71 7.59
C PRO A 320 26.37 8.29 7.97
N ARG A 321 25.72 7.76 9.02
CA ARG A 321 24.43 8.27 9.48
C ARG A 321 24.50 9.71 10.01
N VAL A 322 25.60 10.10 10.65
CA VAL A 322 25.78 11.49 11.12
C VAL A 322 25.99 12.42 9.93
N LEU A 323 26.76 12.00 8.94
CA LEU A 323 26.99 12.76 7.71
C LEU A 323 25.69 12.94 6.93
N GLN A 324 24.94 11.85 6.69
CA GLN A 324 23.65 11.85 6.01
C GLN A 324 22.67 12.84 6.66
N GLN A 325 22.45 12.74 7.98
CA GLN A 325 21.52 13.64 8.67
C GLN A 325 21.99 15.10 8.74
N SER A 326 23.31 15.33 8.74
CA SER A 326 23.87 16.68 8.66
C SER A 326 23.58 17.31 7.30
N ILE A 327 23.70 16.53 6.21
CA ILE A 327 23.36 16.95 4.85
C ILE A 327 21.85 17.20 4.74
N SER A 328 21.00 16.30 5.26
CA SER A 328 19.54 16.50 5.25
C SER A 328 19.11 17.73 6.05
N TYR A 329 19.76 18.06 7.17
CA TYR A 329 19.48 19.31 7.91
C TYR A 329 19.81 20.55 7.06
N ILE A 330 20.93 20.51 6.33
CA ILE A 330 21.32 21.59 5.42
C ILE A 330 20.35 21.69 4.25
N ASP A 331 19.83 20.57 3.75
CA ASP A 331 18.80 20.55 2.71
C ASP A 331 17.52 21.27 3.16
N GLN A 332 17.03 20.99 4.36
CA GLN A 332 15.89 21.76 4.93
C GLN A 332 16.20 23.26 5.04
N CYS A 333 17.45 23.62 5.37
CA CYS A 333 17.89 25.01 5.40
C CYS A 333 17.88 25.69 4.02
N VAL A 334 17.95 24.95 2.91
CA VAL A 334 17.92 25.52 1.56
C VAL A 334 16.56 26.14 1.26
N SER A 335 15.47 25.64 1.84
CA SER A 335 14.10 26.13 1.56
C SER A 335 13.85 27.54 2.11
N HIS A 336 14.39 27.89 3.27
CA HIS A 336 14.05 29.15 3.95
C HIS A 336 14.99 30.31 3.63
N ALA A 337 14.44 31.51 3.41
CA ALA A 337 15.22 32.69 3.03
C ALA A 337 16.22 33.14 4.12
N TYR A 338 15.87 32.98 5.41
CA TYR A 338 16.75 33.34 6.53
C TYR A 338 18.00 32.46 6.58
N SER A 339 17.81 31.13 6.63
CA SER A 339 18.91 30.15 6.66
C SER A 339 19.75 30.19 5.39
N TRP A 340 19.16 30.47 4.23
CA TRP A 340 19.89 30.62 2.98
C TRP A 340 20.92 31.76 3.02
N LYS A 341 20.62 32.89 3.69
CA LYS A 341 21.60 33.98 3.83
C LYS A 341 22.88 33.52 4.53
N LEU A 342 22.76 32.58 5.48
CA LEU A 342 23.88 31.98 6.21
C LEU A 342 24.58 30.90 5.37
N LEU A 343 23.83 30.11 4.60
CA LEU A 343 24.34 29.00 3.80
C LEU A 343 25.01 29.43 2.48
N LYS A 344 24.50 30.47 1.82
CA LYS A 344 24.93 30.96 0.49
C LYS A 344 26.45 31.09 0.31
N PRO A 345 27.24 31.70 1.23
CA PRO A 345 28.69 31.83 1.05
C PRO A 345 29.45 30.51 1.09
N HIS A 346 28.90 29.49 1.77
CA HIS A 346 29.56 28.19 1.96
C HIS A 346 29.05 27.12 1.00
N MET A 347 27.85 27.28 0.44
CA MET A 347 27.16 26.24 -0.33
C MET A 347 27.99 25.69 -1.50
N PHE A 348 28.64 26.56 -2.28
CA PHE A 348 29.46 26.10 -3.40
C PHE A 348 30.69 25.29 -2.95
N ALA A 349 31.30 25.67 -1.81
CA ALA A 349 32.39 24.90 -1.23
C ALA A 349 31.92 23.54 -0.67
N ILE A 350 30.67 23.45 -0.20
CA ILE A 350 30.05 22.18 0.20
C ILE A 350 29.82 21.29 -1.03
N ILE A 351 29.32 21.85 -2.13
CA ILE A 351 29.16 21.12 -3.40
C ILE A 351 30.49 20.53 -3.86
N GLN A 352 31.56 21.34 -3.92
CA GLN A 352 32.87 20.90 -4.40
C GLN A 352 33.60 19.97 -3.41
N GLY A 353 33.53 20.26 -2.11
CA GLY A 353 34.37 19.62 -1.09
C GLY A 353 33.71 18.46 -0.36
N VAL A 354 32.39 18.30 -0.45
CA VAL A 354 31.63 17.26 0.27
C VAL A 354 30.76 16.46 -0.69
N LEU A 355 29.84 17.13 -1.43
CA LEU A 355 28.87 16.41 -2.27
C LEU A 355 29.56 15.71 -3.44
N PHE A 356 30.46 16.41 -4.15
CA PHE A 356 31.16 15.84 -5.30
C PHE A 356 32.02 14.62 -4.94
N PRO A 357 32.82 14.62 -3.85
CA PRO A 357 33.50 13.40 -3.40
C PRO A 357 32.57 12.28 -2.95
N LEU A 358 31.42 12.58 -2.33
CA LEU A 358 30.43 11.56 -1.95
C LEU A 358 29.76 10.92 -3.16
N MET A 359 29.54 11.68 -4.23
CA MET A 359 28.91 11.20 -5.45
C MET A 359 29.88 10.53 -6.42
N SER A 360 31.19 10.63 -6.17
CA SER A 360 32.23 9.97 -6.94
C SER A 360 32.43 8.53 -6.45
N TYR A 361 32.75 7.62 -7.37
CA TYR A 361 33.11 6.23 -7.05
C TYR A 361 34.15 6.13 -5.92
N SER A 362 33.79 5.46 -4.83
CA SER A 362 34.60 5.36 -3.62
C SER A 362 35.49 4.10 -3.61
N ASP A 363 36.42 4.03 -2.66
CA ASP A 363 37.22 2.81 -2.45
C ASP A 363 36.34 1.64 -1.97
N ALA A 364 35.29 1.92 -1.19
CA ALA A 364 34.33 0.92 -0.73
C ALA A 364 33.48 0.36 -1.88
N ASP A 365 33.09 1.22 -2.84
CA ASP A 365 32.42 0.77 -4.06
C ASP A 365 33.34 -0.16 -4.88
N GLU A 366 34.65 0.15 -4.97
CA GLU A 366 35.61 -0.71 -5.69
C GLU A 366 35.79 -2.08 -5.03
N GLU A 367 35.91 -2.11 -3.70
CA GLU A 367 36.01 -3.36 -2.96
C GLU A 367 34.77 -4.23 -3.16
N CYS A 368 33.58 -3.64 -3.04
CA CYS A 368 32.32 -4.34 -3.26
C CYS A 368 32.20 -4.83 -4.71
N TRP A 369 32.49 -3.98 -5.70
CA TRP A 369 32.45 -4.35 -7.11
C TRP A 369 33.34 -5.54 -7.46
N VAL A 370 34.55 -5.61 -6.89
CA VAL A 370 35.54 -6.65 -7.20
C VAL A 370 35.27 -7.94 -6.42
N ASN A 371 34.89 -7.84 -5.15
CA ASN A 371 34.73 -9.00 -4.28
C ASN A 371 33.34 -9.64 -4.40
N ASP A 372 32.29 -8.82 -4.55
CA ASP A 372 30.90 -9.28 -4.64
C ASP A 372 30.03 -8.32 -5.49
N PRO A 373 30.04 -8.47 -6.83
CA PRO A 373 29.25 -7.63 -7.72
C PRO A 373 27.74 -7.80 -7.54
N TYR A 374 27.27 -8.91 -6.95
CA TYR A 374 25.86 -9.14 -6.67
C TYR A 374 25.40 -8.25 -5.51
N GLU A 375 26.19 -8.20 -4.44
CA GLU A 375 25.93 -7.30 -3.30
C GLU A 375 26.03 -5.83 -3.74
N TYR A 376 26.94 -5.48 -4.66
CA TYR A 376 26.99 -4.12 -5.23
C TYR A 376 25.67 -3.75 -5.92
N ILE A 377 25.13 -4.63 -6.77
CA ILE A 377 23.84 -4.41 -7.44
C ILE A 377 22.73 -4.30 -6.40
N ARG A 378 22.71 -5.20 -5.42
CA ARG A 378 21.71 -5.19 -4.35
C ARG A 378 21.69 -3.87 -3.59
N ILE A 379 22.84 -3.40 -3.11
CA ILE A 379 22.97 -2.13 -2.37
C ILE A 379 22.54 -0.93 -3.24
N LYS A 380 22.86 -0.93 -4.54
CA LYS A 380 22.52 0.19 -5.44
C LYS A 380 21.03 0.27 -5.80
N PHE A 381 20.33 -0.86 -5.83
CA PHE A 381 18.91 -0.94 -6.19
C PHE A 381 17.99 -1.17 -4.98
N ASP A 382 18.54 -1.17 -3.76
CA ASP A 382 17.76 -1.26 -2.52
C ASP A 382 17.18 0.12 -2.13
N VAL A 383 15.85 0.21 -2.22
CA VAL A 383 15.07 1.40 -1.85
C VAL A 383 15.25 1.78 -0.38
N PHE A 384 15.53 0.82 0.50
CA PHE A 384 15.71 1.08 1.93
C PHE A 384 17.08 1.71 2.25
N GLU A 385 18.12 1.34 1.49
CA GLU A 385 19.46 1.87 1.68
C GLU A 385 19.54 3.37 1.33
N ASP A 386 18.70 3.83 0.40
CA ASP A 386 18.58 5.26 0.04
C ASP A 386 18.19 6.16 1.23
N PHE A 387 17.39 5.67 2.19
CA PHE A 387 17.01 6.44 3.37
C PHE A 387 18.17 6.65 4.37
N ILE A 388 19.24 5.86 4.24
CA ILE A 388 20.37 5.84 5.18
C ILE A 388 21.67 6.34 4.52
N SER A 389 21.73 6.26 3.20
CA SER A 389 22.89 6.63 2.39
C SER A 389 23.21 8.14 2.43
N PRO A 390 24.47 8.52 2.74
CA PRO A 390 24.95 9.88 2.57
C PRO A 390 24.93 10.36 1.12
N VAL A 391 25.00 9.45 0.14
CA VAL A 391 24.99 9.77 -1.29
C VAL A 391 23.62 10.26 -1.71
N SER A 392 22.55 9.57 -1.30
CA SER A 392 21.18 9.94 -1.62
C SER A 392 20.80 11.28 -0.97
N ALA A 393 21.23 11.52 0.28
CA ALA A 393 21.10 12.85 0.89
C ALA A 393 21.89 13.95 0.14
N ALA A 394 23.07 13.64 -0.41
CA ALA A 394 23.84 14.58 -1.21
C ALA A 394 23.15 14.90 -2.54
N GLN A 395 22.53 13.92 -3.19
CA GLN A 395 21.71 14.11 -4.39
C GLN A 395 20.52 15.03 -4.09
N THR A 396 19.77 14.78 -3.01
CA THR A 396 18.63 15.62 -2.61
C THR A 396 19.07 17.05 -2.35
N LEU A 397 20.15 17.27 -1.59
CA LEU A 397 20.67 18.61 -1.32
C LEU A 397 21.11 19.33 -2.61
N LEU A 398 21.77 18.61 -3.52
CA LEU A 398 22.18 19.16 -4.81
C LEU A 398 20.97 19.61 -5.65
N MET A 399 19.92 18.80 -5.67
CA MET A 399 18.66 19.09 -6.35
C MET A 399 17.95 20.30 -5.75
N SER A 400 17.70 20.29 -4.44
CA SER A 400 17.05 21.40 -3.74
C SER A 400 17.79 22.72 -3.94
N CYS A 401 19.12 22.69 -3.82
CA CYS A 401 19.96 23.87 -4.01
C CYS A 401 19.87 24.41 -5.44
N SER A 402 19.90 23.53 -6.44
CA SER A 402 19.87 23.91 -7.85
C SER A 402 18.47 24.33 -8.33
N LYS A 403 17.40 23.78 -7.74
CA LYS A 403 16.00 24.10 -8.04
C LYS A 403 15.55 25.41 -7.40
N LYS A 404 15.79 25.58 -6.10
CA LYS A 404 15.23 26.71 -5.31
C LYS A 404 16.09 27.98 -5.35
N ARG A 405 17.39 27.89 -5.65
CA ARG A 405 18.34 29.02 -5.49
C ARG A 405 19.01 29.41 -6.81
N LYS A 406 18.89 30.70 -7.15
CA LYS A 406 19.48 31.30 -8.35
C LYS A 406 21.01 31.18 -8.35
N GLU A 407 21.62 31.13 -9.53
CA GLU A 407 23.06 30.97 -9.79
C GLU A 407 23.70 29.62 -9.38
N MET A 408 23.08 28.84 -8.50
CA MET A 408 23.67 27.58 -8.02
C MET A 408 23.79 26.55 -9.14
N LEU A 409 22.73 26.36 -9.94
CA LEU A 409 22.75 25.45 -11.09
C LEU A 409 23.89 25.80 -12.08
N GLU A 410 24.04 27.08 -12.43
CA GLU A 410 25.07 27.52 -13.38
C GLU A 410 26.48 27.25 -12.87
N ARG A 411 26.76 27.56 -11.59
CA ARG A 411 28.07 27.30 -10.97
C ARG A 411 28.37 25.82 -10.87
N THR A 412 27.38 25.01 -10.49
CA THR A 412 27.52 23.55 -10.42
C THR A 412 27.80 22.97 -11.81
N MET A 413 27.06 23.38 -12.84
CA MET A 413 27.29 22.92 -14.21
C MET A 413 28.65 23.38 -14.75
N GLN A 414 29.08 24.60 -14.46
CA GLN A 414 30.43 25.07 -14.81
C GLN A 414 31.51 24.18 -14.21
N PHE A 415 31.37 23.81 -12.94
CA PHE A 415 32.29 22.90 -12.26
C PHE A 415 32.26 21.48 -12.88
N CYS A 416 31.08 20.90 -13.13
CA CYS A 416 30.98 19.59 -13.79
C CYS A 416 31.66 19.61 -15.17
N MET A 417 31.43 20.67 -15.96
CA MET A 417 32.06 20.81 -17.27
C MET A 417 33.57 21.02 -17.18
N GLU A 418 34.08 21.72 -16.17
CA GLU A 418 35.52 21.85 -15.91
C GLU A 418 36.15 20.47 -15.65
N VAL A 419 35.50 19.64 -14.83
CA VAL A 419 35.97 18.27 -14.55
C VAL A 419 35.96 17.42 -15.81
N LEU A 420 34.85 17.43 -16.57
CA LEU A 420 34.68 16.58 -17.77
C LEU A 420 35.61 16.99 -18.93
N THR A 421 35.90 18.29 -19.09
CA THR A 421 36.76 18.80 -20.17
C THR A 421 38.26 18.79 -19.84
N SER A 422 38.62 18.51 -18.58
CA SER A 422 40.00 18.54 -18.12
C SER A 422 40.88 17.54 -18.89
N SER A 423 41.69 18.08 -19.82
CA SER A 423 42.65 17.29 -20.62
C SER A 423 43.98 17.09 -19.90
N SER A 424 44.15 17.70 -18.72
CA SER A 424 45.41 17.84 -17.99
C SER A 424 45.77 16.65 -17.09
N GLY A 425 44.93 15.62 -17.03
CA GLY A 425 45.06 14.52 -16.06
C GLY A 425 44.85 14.94 -14.59
N ALA A 426 44.30 16.13 -14.36
CA ALA A 426 44.06 16.68 -13.02
C ALA A 426 42.91 15.96 -12.28
N TYR A 427 41.95 15.41 -13.03
CA TYR A 427 40.83 14.62 -12.52
C TYR A 427 40.90 13.22 -13.11
N GLY A 428 40.79 12.20 -12.25
CA GLY A 428 40.81 10.78 -12.64
C GLY A 428 39.43 10.26 -13.04
N PRO A 429 39.32 8.98 -13.46
CA PRO A 429 38.06 8.34 -13.84
C PRO A 429 36.98 8.44 -12.77
N ARG A 430 37.34 8.25 -11.48
CA ARG A 430 36.40 8.37 -10.35
C ARG A 430 35.77 9.76 -10.22
N GLN A 431 36.55 10.82 -10.46
CA GLN A 431 36.04 12.19 -10.44
C GLN A 431 35.15 12.49 -11.66
N LYS A 432 35.43 11.88 -12.81
CA LYS A 432 34.54 11.98 -13.98
C LYS A 432 33.21 11.27 -13.72
N ASP A 433 33.23 10.11 -13.08
CA ASP A 433 32.02 9.43 -12.60
C ASP A 433 31.19 10.35 -11.70
N GLY A 434 31.79 10.98 -10.70
CA GLY A 434 31.08 11.93 -9.83
C GLY A 434 30.48 13.12 -10.58
N ALA A 435 31.16 13.64 -11.61
CA ALA A 435 30.63 14.75 -12.40
C ALA A 435 29.42 14.30 -13.24
N LEU A 436 29.49 13.12 -13.86
CA LEU A 436 28.37 12.51 -14.58
C LEU A 436 27.20 12.21 -13.64
N HIS A 437 27.48 11.71 -12.44
CA HIS A 437 26.49 11.46 -11.41
C HIS A 437 25.76 12.73 -10.99
N MET A 438 26.48 13.84 -10.77
CA MET A 438 25.87 15.14 -10.48
C MET A 438 25.00 15.65 -11.63
N VAL A 439 25.45 15.49 -12.89
CA VAL A 439 24.68 15.91 -14.07
C VAL A 439 23.41 15.09 -14.22
N GLY A 440 23.48 13.76 -14.09
CA GLY A 440 22.29 12.90 -14.16
C GLY A 440 21.31 13.16 -13.03
N THR A 441 21.80 13.43 -11.81
CA THR A 441 20.94 13.81 -10.67
C THR A 441 20.15 15.09 -10.97
N LEU A 442 20.75 16.04 -11.69
CA LEU A 442 20.12 17.31 -12.06
C LEU A 442 19.18 17.22 -13.28
N ASN A 443 18.89 16.02 -13.79
CA ASN A 443 18.14 15.81 -15.04
C ASN A 443 16.80 16.60 -15.08
N GLU A 444 15.93 16.49 -14.08
CA GLU A 444 14.62 17.13 -14.06
C GLU A 444 14.71 18.65 -14.22
N ILE A 445 15.73 19.26 -13.59
CA ILE A 445 15.95 20.71 -13.62
C ILE A 445 16.53 21.12 -14.98
N LEU A 446 17.45 20.32 -15.53
CA LEU A 446 18.09 20.59 -16.81
C LEU A 446 17.10 20.47 -17.97
N ILE A 447 16.20 19.48 -17.93
CA ILE A 447 15.19 19.25 -18.96
C ILE A 447 14.17 20.39 -19.02
N LYS A 448 13.76 20.93 -17.86
CA LYS A 448 12.83 22.07 -17.78
C LYS A 448 13.41 23.38 -18.34
N LYS A 449 14.74 23.52 -18.45
CA LYS A 449 15.38 24.75 -18.93
C LYS A 449 15.81 24.61 -20.39
N LYS A 450 15.15 25.35 -21.29
CA LYS A 450 15.40 25.32 -22.75
C LYS A 450 16.88 25.34 -23.14
N PHE A 451 17.69 26.26 -22.59
CA PHE A 451 19.12 26.36 -22.90
C PHE A 451 19.90 25.05 -22.63
N TYR A 452 19.61 24.37 -21.52
CA TYR A 452 20.26 23.11 -21.17
C TYR A 452 19.67 21.96 -21.98
N LYS A 453 18.34 21.90 -22.13
CA LYS A 453 17.63 20.91 -22.98
C LYS A 453 18.23 20.84 -24.39
N GLU A 454 18.58 21.97 -25.00
CA GLU A 454 19.19 22.01 -26.33
C GLU A 454 20.63 21.48 -26.40
N GLN A 455 21.34 21.39 -25.27
CA GLN A 455 22.74 20.95 -25.19
C GLN A 455 22.91 19.50 -24.72
N ILE A 456 21.84 18.84 -24.26
CA ILE A 456 21.89 17.47 -23.73
C ILE A 456 22.46 16.51 -24.78
N ASP A 457 21.97 16.55 -26.02
CA ASP A 457 22.47 15.73 -27.13
C ASP A 457 23.99 15.84 -27.34
N SER A 458 24.52 17.08 -27.24
CA SER A 458 25.95 17.35 -27.35
C SER A 458 26.72 16.82 -26.14
N LEU A 459 26.16 16.95 -24.94
CA LEU A 459 26.75 16.46 -23.70
C LEU A 459 26.84 14.93 -23.72
N LEU A 460 25.76 14.23 -24.09
CA LEU A 460 25.72 12.78 -24.20
C LEU A 460 26.72 12.28 -25.25
N SER A 461 26.75 12.91 -26.42
CA SER A 461 27.65 12.50 -27.50
C SER A 461 29.13 12.73 -27.18
N GLN A 462 29.46 13.84 -26.51
CA GLN A 462 30.85 14.21 -26.25
C GLN A 462 31.43 13.52 -25.01
N PHE A 463 30.64 13.32 -23.96
CA PHE A 463 31.13 12.87 -22.66
C PHE A 463 30.57 11.54 -22.17
N VAL A 464 29.42 11.07 -22.69
CA VAL A 464 28.80 9.81 -22.22
C VAL A 464 29.08 8.66 -23.19
N PHE A 465 28.85 8.83 -24.50
CA PHE A 465 29.09 7.77 -25.49
C PHE A 465 30.53 7.24 -25.52
N PRO A 466 31.59 8.07 -25.38
CA PRO A 466 32.96 7.55 -25.33
C PRO A 466 33.22 6.64 -24.12
N GLU A 467 32.54 6.89 -23.00
CA GLU A 467 32.76 6.17 -21.74
C GLU A 467 32.22 4.72 -21.80
N PHE A 468 31.33 4.39 -22.74
CA PHE A 468 30.94 2.99 -23.03
C PHE A 468 32.12 2.10 -23.45
N HIS A 469 33.20 2.70 -23.93
CA HIS A 469 34.43 1.97 -24.33
C HIS A 469 35.54 2.10 -23.27
N SER A 470 35.21 2.60 -22.08
CA SER A 470 36.17 2.75 -20.98
C SER A 470 36.65 1.39 -20.47
N GLN A 471 37.90 1.33 -20.04
CA GLN A 471 38.48 0.11 -19.46
C GLN A 471 37.85 -0.23 -18.10
N TYR A 472 37.26 0.76 -17.43
CA TYR A 472 36.67 0.63 -16.10
C TYR A 472 35.17 0.31 -16.19
N GLY A 473 34.74 -0.80 -15.57
CA GLY A 473 33.33 -1.22 -15.55
C GLY A 473 32.38 -0.17 -14.94
N PHE A 474 32.75 0.44 -13.82
CA PHE A 474 31.93 1.47 -13.17
C PHE A 474 31.66 2.69 -14.05
N MET A 475 32.59 3.06 -14.95
CA MET A 475 32.37 4.16 -15.91
C MET A 475 31.36 3.77 -16.99
N ARG A 476 31.40 2.51 -17.46
CA ARG A 476 30.42 1.98 -18.43
C ARG A 476 29.03 1.89 -17.81
N ALA A 477 28.94 1.44 -16.56
CA ALA A 477 27.70 1.45 -15.79
C ALA A 477 27.15 2.88 -15.60
N ARG A 478 28.00 3.84 -15.21
CA ARG A 478 27.59 5.25 -15.08
C ARG A 478 27.10 5.83 -16.40
N ALA A 479 27.72 5.46 -17.53
CA ALA A 479 27.27 5.91 -18.83
C ALA A 479 25.85 5.42 -19.15
N CYS A 480 25.54 4.16 -18.84
CA CYS A 480 24.18 3.60 -18.93
C CYS A 480 23.19 4.35 -18.02
N TRP A 481 23.57 4.58 -16.77
CA TRP A 481 22.75 5.32 -15.80
C TRP A 481 22.45 6.76 -16.23
N VAL A 482 23.42 7.48 -16.82
CA VAL A 482 23.18 8.82 -17.35
C VAL A 482 22.24 8.77 -18.57
N LEU A 483 22.36 7.76 -19.45
CA LEU A 483 21.42 7.60 -20.57
C LEU A 483 20.01 7.34 -20.08
N HIS A 484 19.84 6.48 -19.08
CA HIS A 484 18.56 6.33 -18.37
C HIS A 484 18.03 7.70 -17.94
N CYS A 485 18.82 8.47 -17.17
CA CYS A 485 18.37 9.74 -16.59
C CYS A 485 17.85 10.75 -17.62
N PHE A 486 18.40 10.74 -18.83
CA PHE A 486 18.01 11.64 -19.92
C PHE A 486 17.15 11.00 -21.00
N ALA A 487 16.69 9.75 -20.82
CA ALA A 487 15.88 9.04 -21.81
C ALA A 487 14.57 9.75 -22.16
N ARG A 488 14.00 10.50 -21.21
CA ARG A 488 12.81 11.36 -21.38
C ARG A 488 13.02 12.53 -22.35
N VAL A 489 14.27 12.86 -22.68
CA VAL A 489 14.60 13.92 -23.64
C VAL A 489 14.56 13.34 -25.04
N HIS A 490 13.63 13.85 -25.85
CA HIS A 490 13.58 13.53 -27.27
C HIS A 490 14.87 13.99 -27.96
N PHE A 491 15.67 13.03 -28.42
CA PHE A 491 16.91 13.29 -29.15
C PHE A 491 16.57 14.02 -30.45
N LYS A 492 17.23 15.14 -30.72
CA LYS A 492 17.00 15.89 -31.97
C LYS A 492 17.60 15.18 -33.17
N ASN A 493 18.64 14.37 -32.94
CA ASN A 493 19.36 13.64 -33.97
C ASN A 493 19.12 12.14 -33.84
N GLU A 494 18.43 11.56 -34.82
CA GLU A 494 18.15 10.12 -34.88
C GLU A 494 19.43 9.27 -34.92
N VAL A 495 20.55 9.79 -35.42
CA VAL A 495 21.84 9.09 -35.42
C VAL A 495 22.38 8.95 -34.00
N GLN A 496 22.19 9.95 -33.15
CA GLN A 496 22.63 9.90 -31.75
C GLN A 496 21.74 8.97 -30.94
N LEU A 497 20.43 8.95 -31.21
CA LEU A 497 19.52 7.98 -30.63
C LEU A 497 19.90 6.55 -31.04
N ALA A 498 20.19 6.34 -32.33
CA ALA A 498 20.64 5.05 -32.85
C ALA A 498 21.88 4.56 -32.12
N GLU A 499 22.85 5.46 -31.93
CA GLU A 499 24.08 5.14 -31.25
C GLU A 499 23.85 4.86 -29.75
N ALA A 500 23.00 5.62 -29.06
CA ALA A 500 22.64 5.38 -27.66
C ALA A 500 22.01 3.99 -27.47
N VAL A 501 21.06 3.61 -28.34
CA VAL A 501 20.41 2.30 -28.33
C VAL A 501 21.42 1.20 -28.64
N ARG A 502 22.25 1.37 -29.67
CA ARG A 502 23.29 0.41 -30.06
C ARG A 502 24.30 0.17 -28.92
N LEU A 503 24.74 1.23 -28.25
CA LEU A 503 25.68 1.16 -27.13
C LEU A 503 25.06 0.45 -25.92
N SER A 504 23.79 0.74 -25.61
CA SER A 504 23.07 0.11 -24.50
C SER A 504 22.83 -1.38 -24.76
N ILE A 505 22.41 -1.76 -25.98
CA ILE A 505 22.27 -3.17 -26.37
C ILE A 505 23.62 -3.90 -26.31
N HIS A 506 24.68 -3.28 -26.83
CA HIS A 506 26.01 -3.87 -26.79
C HIS A 506 26.51 -4.09 -25.35
N ALA A 507 26.26 -3.13 -24.45
CA ALA A 507 26.60 -3.25 -23.03
C ALA A 507 25.84 -4.41 -22.37
N LEU A 508 24.54 -4.55 -22.64
CA LEU A 508 23.75 -5.67 -22.10
C LEU A 508 24.25 -7.04 -22.62
N LEU A 509 24.50 -7.16 -23.92
CA LEU A 509 24.79 -8.45 -24.56
C LEU A 509 26.25 -8.91 -24.42
N HIS A 510 27.21 -7.99 -24.31
CA HIS A 510 28.63 -8.31 -24.48
C HIS A 510 29.55 -7.84 -23.34
N ASP A 511 29.05 -7.07 -22.37
CA ASP A 511 29.89 -6.66 -21.25
C ASP A 511 30.21 -7.86 -20.33
N ALA A 512 31.40 -7.83 -19.73
CA ALA A 512 31.83 -8.86 -18.79
C ALA A 512 31.35 -8.57 -17.35
N ASP A 513 31.13 -7.29 -17.03
CA ASP A 513 30.77 -6.85 -15.69
C ASP A 513 29.24 -6.86 -15.53
N LEU A 514 28.73 -7.68 -14.61
CA LEU A 514 27.30 -7.84 -14.35
C LEU A 514 26.58 -6.51 -14.00
N PRO A 515 27.13 -5.61 -13.17
CA PRO A 515 26.44 -4.36 -12.86
C PRO A 515 26.25 -3.45 -14.09
N VAL A 516 27.12 -3.56 -15.10
CA VAL A 516 26.96 -2.82 -16.37
C VAL A 516 25.77 -3.36 -17.16
N LYS A 517 25.58 -4.69 -17.17
CA LYS A 517 24.43 -5.31 -17.84
C LYS A 517 23.11 -4.88 -17.20
N VAL A 518 23.05 -4.84 -15.88
CA VAL A 518 21.84 -4.40 -15.14
C VAL A 518 21.50 -2.95 -15.48
N GLU A 519 22.47 -2.03 -15.38
CA GLU A 519 22.25 -0.61 -15.72
C GLU A 519 21.87 -0.42 -17.19
N ALA A 520 22.45 -1.21 -18.10
CA ALA A 520 22.10 -1.20 -19.51
C ALA A 520 20.65 -1.66 -19.74
N ALA A 521 20.18 -2.69 -19.02
CA ALA A 521 18.79 -3.17 -19.10
C ALA A 521 17.79 -2.07 -18.69
N VAL A 522 18.04 -1.39 -17.57
CA VAL A 522 17.18 -0.30 -17.10
C VAL A 522 17.22 0.90 -18.07
N ALA A 523 18.39 1.22 -18.63
CA ALA A 523 18.51 2.26 -19.65
C ALA A 523 17.69 1.93 -20.92
N ILE A 524 17.67 0.67 -21.36
CA ILE A 524 16.85 0.22 -22.50
C ILE A 524 15.36 0.39 -22.20
N GLN A 525 14.89 -0.01 -21.02
CA GLN A 525 13.49 0.16 -20.62
C GLN A 525 13.06 1.63 -20.64
N MET A 526 13.90 2.53 -20.11
CA MET A 526 13.59 3.96 -20.08
C MET A 526 13.56 4.58 -21.49
N LEU A 527 14.48 4.16 -22.37
CA LEU A 527 14.49 4.57 -23.78
C LEU A 527 13.25 4.06 -24.53
N LEU A 528 12.86 2.80 -24.32
CA LEU A 528 11.66 2.21 -24.93
C LEU A 528 10.37 2.90 -24.49
N THR A 529 10.30 3.30 -23.22
CA THR A 529 9.12 3.96 -22.64
C THR A 529 8.99 5.40 -23.12
N SER A 530 10.11 6.10 -23.26
CA SER A 530 10.10 7.53 -23.58
C SER A 530 10.12 7.84 -25.08
N GLN A 531 10.51 6.89 -25.94
CA GLN A 531 10.76 7.16 -27.37
C GLN A 531 10.33 6.01 -28.29
N GLU A 532 9.22 6.19 -28.99
CA GLU A 532 8.65 5.18 -29.92
C GLU A 532 9.61 4.78 -31.05
N LYS A 533 10.43 5.72 -31.54
CA LYS A 533 11.38 5.43 -32.63
C LYS A 533 12.35 4.31 -32.27
N VAL A 534 12.65 4.12 -30.97
CA VAL A 534 13.51 3.06 -30.45
C VAL A 534 12.91 1.68 -30.71
N HIS A 535 11.58 1.56 -30.80
CA HIS A 535 10.90 0.29 -30.97
C HIS A 535 11.41 -0.43 -32.24
N LYS A 536 11.50 0.28 -33.35
CA LYS A 536 12.02 -0.26 -34.63
C LYS A 536 13.52 -0.56 -34.61
N MET A 537 14.28 0.08 -33.72
CA MET A 537 15.74 -0.06 -33.66
C MET A 537 16.18 -1.31 -32.90
N LEU A 538 15.44 -1.65 -31.83
CA LEU A 538 15.69 -2.82 -31.01
C LEU A 538 15.03 -4.09 -31.58
N GLU A 539 13.99 -3.96 -32.43
CA GLU A 539 13.26 -5.08 -33.05
C GLU A 539 14.17 -6.21 -33.61
N PRO A 540 15.28 -5.94 -34.34
CA PRO A 540 16.12 -7.00 -34.91
C PRO A 540 16.87 -7.84 -33.86
N GLN A 541 17.10 -7.29 -32.67
CA GLN A 541 17.89 -7.92 -31.60
C GLN A 541 17.06 -8.26 -30.36
N VAL A 542 15.74 -8.04 -30.38
CA VAL A 542 14.86 -8.21 -29.22
C VAL A 542 14.94 -9.62 -28.61
N LYS A 543 15.08 -10.66 -29.46
CA LYS A 543 15.22 -12.05 -29.00
C LYS A 543 16.52 -12.28 -28.22
N GLU A 544 17.63 -11.74 -28.72
CA GLU A 544 18.93 -11.85 -28.06
C GLU A 544 18.92 -11.10 -26.72
N VAL A 545 18.35 -9.90 -26.71
CA VAL A 545 18.17 -9.08 -25.50
C VAL A 545 17.31 -9.80 -24.46
N THR A 546 16.18 -10.36 -24.88
CA THR A 546 15.28 -11.12 -24.00
C THR A 546 15.97 -12.34 -23.38
N CYS A 547 16.70 -13.12 -24.18
CA CYS A 547 17.47 -14.26 -23.68
C CYS A 547 18.52 -13.85 -22.65
N GLU A 548 19.20 -12.72 -22.85
CA GLU A 548 20.20 -12.24 -21.91
C GLU A 548 19.55 -11.69 -20.63
N LEU A 549 18.44 -10.95 -20.73
CA LEU A 549 17.67 -10.48 -19.57
C LEU A 549 17.22 -11.64 -18.68
N LEU A 550 16.71 -12.74 -19.26
CA LEU A 550 16.34 -13.94 -18.50
C LEU A 550 17.54 -14.49 -17.70
N LYS A 551 18.72 -14.59 -18.30
CA LYS A 551 19.93 -15.04 -17.57
C LYS A 551 20.27 -14.10 -16.43
N VAL A 552 20.25 -12.79 -16.68
CA VAL A 552 20.57 -11.78 -15.66
C VAL A 552 19.56 -11.82 -14.52
N ILE A 553 18.26 -12.00 -14.78
CA ILE A 553 17.22 -12.19 -13.75
C ILE A 553 17.56 -13.38 -12.84
N ARG A 554 17.96 -14.52 -13.42
CA ARG A 554 18.30 -15.73 -12.64
C ARG A 554 19.62 -15.65 -11.87
N GLU A 555 20.55 -14.80 -12.32
CA GLU A 555 21.82 -14.58 -11.65
C GLU A 555 21.71 -13.53 -10.53
N THR A 556 20.96 -12.44 -10.78
CA THR A 556 20.87 -11.28 -9.88
C THR A 556 19.70 -11.32 -8.92
N GLU A 557 18.63 -12.06 -9.24
CA GLU A 557 17.38 -12.07 -8.47
C GLU A 557 16.85 -10.64 -8.21
N ASN A 558 17.02 -9.72 -9.19
CA ASN A 558 16.65 -8.31 -9.08
C ASN A 558 15.30 -8.02 -9.78
N ASP A 559 14.34 -7.49 -9.02
CA ASP A 559 12.99 -7.13 -9.48
C ASP A 559 12.98 -6.14 -10.67
N ASN A 560 13.85 -5.13 -10.68
CA ASN A 560 13.86 -4.12 -11.73
C ASN A 560 14.06 -4.73 -13.11
N ILE A 561 14.78 -5.84 -13.21
CA ILE A 561 15.04 -6.52 -14.48
C ILE A 561 13.82 -7.32 -14.94
N ALA A 562 13.01 -7.82 -14.02
CA ALA A 562 11.71 -8.41 -14.34
C ALA A 562 10.79 -7.32 -14.96
N ASN A 563 10.76 -6.12 -14.38
CA ASN A 563 10.01 -4.98 -14.93
C ASN A 563 10.51 -4.55 -16.34
N VAL A 564 11.82 -4.60 -16.59
CA VAL A 564 12.38 -4.39 -17.94
C VAL A 564 11.84 -5.42 -18.94
N LEU A 565 11.83 -6.70 -18.55
CA LEU A 565 11.33 -7.79 -19.38
C LEU A 565 9.82 -7.64 -19.65
N GLN A 566 9.03 -7.32 -18.63
CA GLN A 566 7.60 -7.06 -18.73
C GLN A 566 7.29 -6.01 -19.81
N ARG A 567 8.02 -4.88 -19.79
CA ARG A 567 7.86 -3.81 -20.78
C ARG A 567 8.24 -4.24 -22.19
N ILE A 568 9.33 -5.00 -22.34
CA ILE A 568 9.77 -5.52 -23.64
C ILE A 568 8.75 -6.51 -24.22
N VAL A 569 8.20 -7.41 -23.41
CA VAL A 569 7.16 -8.37 -23.84
C VAL A 569 5.92 -7.63 -24.34
N SER A 570 5.51 -6.57 -23.64
CA SER A 570 4.33 -5.77 -24.01
C SER A 570 4.49 -5.02 -25.34
N ILE A 571 5.70 -4.59 -25.69
CA ILE A 571 5.98 -3.84 -26.93
C ILE A 571 6.20 -4.78 -28.12
N TYR A 572 6.84 -5.93 -27.91
CA TYR A 572 7.29 -6.83 -28.97
C TYR A 572 6.54 -8.16 -29.01
N THR A 573 5.22 -8.10 -28.83
CA THR A 573 4.32 -9.25 -28.80
C THR A 573 4.55 -10.22 -29.96
N ASP A 574 4.50 -9.73 -31.21
CA ASP A 574 4.61 -10.57 -32.41
C ASP A 574 5.97 -11.27 -32.53
N GLN A 575 7.05 -10.57 -32.19
CA GLN A 575 8.41 -11.09 -32.31
C GLN A 575 8.74 -12.09 -31.20
N LEU A 576 8.19 -11.89 -29.99
CA LEU A 576 8.44 -12.70 -28.81
C LEU A 576 7.42 -13.82 -28.59
N MET A 577 6.30 -13.80 -29.31
CA MET A 577 5.30 -14.86 -29.32
C MET A 577 5.88 -16.29 -29.44
N PRO A 578 6.86 -16.57 -30.33
CA PRO A 578 7.47 -17.91 -30.42
C PRO A 578 8.31 -18.33 -29.20
N MET A 579 8.67 -17.37 -28.34
CA MET A 579 9.49 -17.57 -27.14
C MET A 579 8.69 -17.45 -25.84
N ALA A 580 7.38 -17.16 -25.89
CA ALA A 580 6.54 -16.95 -24.71
C ALA A 580 6.60 -18.12 -23.72
N VAL A 581 6.61 -19.36 -24.24
CA VAL A 581 6.72 -20.58 -23.43
C VAL A 581 8.09 -20.68 -22.75
N GLU A 582 9.17 -20.35 -23.46
CA GLU A 582 10.53 -20.36 -22.91
C GLU A 582 10.70 -19.30 -21.82
N ILE A 583 10.18 -18.09 -22.05
CA ILE A 583 10.17 -16.98 -21.09
C ILE A 583 9.44 -17.40 -19.82
N THR A 584 8.20 -17.87 -19.95
CA THR A 584 7.37 -18.27 -18.80
C THR A 584 7.98 -19.45 -18.05
N HIS A 585 8.58 -20.41 -18.75
CA HIS A 585 9.26 -21.53 -18.12
C HIS A 585 10.45 -21.07 -17.28
N HIS A 586 11.25 -20.15 -17.80
CA HIS A 586 12.40 -19.60 -17.10
C HIS A 586 11.99 -18.77 -15.88
N LEU A 587 10.93 -17.97 -16.00
CA LEU A 587 10.36 -17.21 -14.87
C LEU A 587 9.82 -18.15 -13.78
N SER A 588 9.05 -19.17 -14.17
CA SER A 588 8.53 -20.20 -13.25
C SER A 588 9.64 -20.91 -12.46
N GLN A 589 10.72 -21.33 -13.13
CA GLN A 589 11.87 -21.96 -12.46
C GLN A 589 12.60 -21.01 -11.52
N THR A 590 12.72 -19.74 -11.90
CA THR A 590 13.39 -18.72 -11.08
C THR A 590 12.56 -18.43 -9.84
N PHE A 591 11.24 -18.31 -9.99
CA PHE A 591 10.30 -18.12 -8.88
C PHE A 591 10.43 -19.24 -7.83
N ILE A 592 10.34 -20.52 -8.25
CA ILE A 592 10.44 -21.65 -7.33
C ILE A 592 11.79 -21.63 -6.59
N ARG A 593 12.88 -21.30 -7.28
CA ARG A 593 14.21 -21.19 -6.67
C ARG A 593 14.30 -20.05 -5.64
N VAL A 594 13.71 -18.88 -5.95
CA VAL A 594 13.70 -17.73 -5.03
C VAL A 594 12.95 -18.12 -3.75
N ILE A 595 11.78 -18.76 -3.88
CA ILE A 595 10.98 -19.23 -2.74
C ILE A 595 11.69 -20.33 -1.94
N GLU A 596 12.29 -21.33 -2.59
CA GLU A 596 13.01 -22.42 -1.90
C GLU A 596 14.25 -21.93 -1.14
N THR A 597 14.83 -20.82 -1.58
CA THR A 597 15.98 -20.19 -0.93
C THR A 597 15.59 -19.03 -0.03
N ASP A 598 14.30 -18.73 0.08
CA ASP A 598 13.83 -17.64 0.91
C ASP A 598 14.02 -17.97 2.39
N SER A 599 14.61 -17.01 3.10
CA SER A 599 14.82 -17.07 4.54
C SER A 599 13.85 -16.19 5.33
N GLY A 600 12.81 -15.67 4.65
CA GLY A 600 11.87 -14.68 5.16
C GLY A 600 12.43 -13.26 5.03
N THR A 601 13.05 -12.93 3.90
CA THR A 601 13.60 -11.59 3.63
C THR A 601 12.68 -10.83 2.68
N ASP A 602 12.18 -9.66 3.10
CA ASP A 602 11.25 -8.80 2.33
C ASP A 602 11.70 -8.56 0.86
N GLU A 603 13.00 -8.49 0.60
CA GLU A 603 13.56 -8.30 -0.75
C GLU A 603 13.26 -9.47 -1.71
N LYS A 604 13.33 -10.71 -1.22
CA LYS A 604 13.03 -11.89 -2.05
C LYS A 604 11.55 -11.97 -2.39
N ALA A 605 10.70 -11.46 -1.51
CA ALA A 605 9.27 -11.35 -1.76
C ALA A 605 8.98 -10.37 -2.91
N ILE A 606 9.63 -9.20 -2.92
CA ILE A 606 9.52 -8.23 -4.01
C ILE A 606 9.94 -8.86 -5.35
N THR A 607 11.09 -9.52 -5.39
CA THR A 607 11.55 -10.22 -6.61
C THR A 607 10.56 -11.31 -7.05
N ALA A 608 10.02 -12.09 -6.12
CA ALA A 608 9.05 -13.14 -6.42
C ALA A 608 7.75 -12.56 -7.01
N MET A 609 7.24 -11.45 -6.47
CA MET A 609 6.10 -10.71 -7.01
C MET A 609 6.39 -10.20 -8.43
N GLY A 610 7.53 -9.57 -8.67
CA GLY A 610 7.91 -9.10 -10.01
C GLY A 610 7.98 -10.20 -11.06
N LEU A 611 8.44 -11.40 -10.68
CA LEU A 611 8.43 -12.57 -11.55
C LEU A 611 7.01 -13.03 -11.89
N ILE A 612 6.08 -13.03 -10.91
CA ILE A 612 4.67 -13.35 -11.14
C ILE A 612 4.02 -12.31 -12.06
N ASN A 613 4.18 -11.01 -11.78
CA ASN A 613 3.61 -9.93 -12.59
C ASN A 613 4.14 -9.95 -14.05
N THR A 614 5.40 -10.35 -14.24
CA THR A 614 5.95 -10.57 -15.58
C THR A 614 5.28 -11.76 -16.27
N MET A 615 5.03 -12.87 -15.57
CA MET A 615 4.29 -14.01 -16.12
C MET A 615 2.85 -13.63 -16.48
N GLU A 616 2.19 -12.84 -15.63
CA GLU A 616 0.84 -12.31 -15.89
C GLU A 616 0.81 -11.46 -17.16
N THR A 617 1.78 -10.56 -17.33
CA THR A 617 1.88 -9.73 -18.53
C THR A 617 2.11 -10.58 -19.79
N VAL A 618 2.96 -11.62 -19.71
CA VAL A 618 3.14 -12.56 -20.82
C VAL A 618 1.82 -13.25 -21.16
N LEU A 619 1.00 -13.63 -20.17
CA LEU A 619 -0.33 -14.22 -20.42
C LEU A 619 -1.29 -13.23 -21.07
N ASN A 620 -1.44 -12.02 -20.50
CA ASN A 620 -2.33 -10.98 -20.99
C ASN A 620 -2.00 -10.59 -22.44
N VAL A 621 -0.71 -10.47 -22.76
CA VAL A 621 -0.25 -10.13 -24.13
C VAL A 621 -0.49 -11.28 -25.12
N MET A 622 -0.54 -12.52 -24.65
CA MET A 622 -0.73 -13.71 -25.50
C MET A 622 -2.19 -14.19 -25.54
N GLU A 623 -3.12 -13.46 -24.92
CA GLU A 623 -4.51 -13.88 -24.68
C GLU A 623 -5.25 -14.24 -25.99
N ASP A 624 -4.93 -13.58 -27.10
CA ASP A 624 -5.55 -13.82 -28.42
C ASP A 624 -5.02 -15.07 -29.14
N ASN A 625 -3.93 -15.67 -28.64
CA ASN A 625 -3.35 -16.88 -29.22
C ASN A 625 -3.66 -18.12 -28.36
N GLU A 626 -4.81 -18.74 -28.64
CA GLU A 626 -5.32 -19.91 -27.90
C GLU A 626 -4.29 -21.04 -27.76
N LYS A 627 -3.50 -21.32 -28.81
CA LYS A 627 -2.51 -22.41 -28.79
C LYS A 627 -1.37 -22.15 -27.83
N ILE A 628 -0.93 -20.91 -27.74
CA ILE A 628 0.15 -20.53 -26.83
C ILE A 628 -0.38 -20.51 -25.40
N CYS A 629 -1.59 -19.99 -25.18
CA CYS A 629 -2.26 -20.05 -23.89
C CYS A 629 -2.39 -21.50 -23.37
N GLU A 630 -2.73 -22.47 -24.23
CA GLU A 630 -2.75 -23.90 -23.86
C GLU A 630 -1.38 -24.44 -23.43
N GLU A 631 -0.29 -23.95 -24.01
CA GLU A 631 1.09 -24.34 -23.64
C GLU A 631 1.61 -23.61 -22.40
N LEU A 632 1.10 -22.40 -22.10
CA LEU A 632 1.45 -21.62 -20.92
C LEU A 632 0.73 -22.10 -19.66
N GLU A 633 -0.53 -22.54 -19.78
CA GLU A 633 -1.36 -22.98 -18.65
C GLU A 633 -0.64 -23.95 -17.70
N PRO A 634 0.04 -25.04 -18.14
CA PRO A 634 0.72 -25.96 -17.24
C PRO A 634 1.88 -25.32 -16.45
N LEU A 635 2.52 -24.28 -16.99
CA LEU A 635 3.61 -23.57 -16.33
C LEU A 635 3.07 -22.68 -15.21
N ILE A 636 1.96 -21.98 -15.49
CA ILE A 636 1.28 -21.13 -14.51
C ILE A 636 0.70 -21.98 -13.38
N LEU A 637 0.08 -23.11 -13.71
CA LEU A 637 -0.39 -24.08 -12.71
C LEU A 637 0.71 -24.63 -11.81
N ASN A 638 1.93 -24.78 -12.33
CA ASN A 638 3.04 -25.23 -11.52
C ASN A 638 3.41 -24.18 -10.47
N VAL A 639 3.34 -22.90 -10.82
CA VAL A 639 3.61 -21.77 -9.90
C VAL A 639 2.48 -21.62 -8.89
N THR A 640 1.24 -21.46 -9.35
CA THR A 640 0.08 -21.26 -8.46
C THR A 640 -0.19 -22.50 -7.61
N GLY A 641 -0.03 -23.69 -8.17
CA GLY A 641 -0.11 -24.95 -7.43
C GLY A 641 0.97 -25.08 -6.35
N TYR A 642 2.19 -24.60 -6.58
CA TYR A 642 3.25 -24.57 -5.57
C TYR A 642 2.88 -23.63 -4.41
N ILE A 643 2.43 -22.41 -4.70
CA ILE A 643 1.99 -21.41 -3.72
C ILE A 643 0.86 -21.99 -2.84
N LEU A 644 -0.18 -22.53 -3.48
CA LEU A 644 -1.36 -23.06 -2.78
C LEU A 644 -1.08 -24.36 -2.02
N TYR A 645 -0.18 -25.22 -2.50
CA TYR A 645 0.15 -26.48 -1.83
C TYR A 645 1.07 -26.29 -0.61
N HIS A 646 1.99 -25.34 -0.69
CA HIS A 646 2.92 -25.02 0.39
C HIS A 646 2.36 -24.00 1.39
N ASP A 647 1.08 -23.61 1.25
CA ASP A 647 0.39 -22.65 2.11
C ASP A 647 1.17 -21.31 2.21
N ILE A 648 1.67 -20.79 1.07
CA ILE A 648 2.46 -19.54 1.02
C ILE A 648 1.53 -18.33 0.85
N ILE A 649 0.97 -17.89 1.97
CA ILE A 649 -0.11 -16.88 2.06
C ILE A 649 0.27 -15.55 1.39
N GLU A 650 1.55 -15.16 1.45
CA GLU A 650 2.05 -13.87 0.92
C GLU A 650 1.83 -13.67 -0.58
N TYR A 651 1.59 -14.74 -1.35
CA TYR A 651 1.40 -14.67 -2.82
C TYR A 651 0.01 -15.16 -3.26
N TYR A 652 -0.98 -15.19 -2.35
CA TYR A 652 -2.32 -15.68 -2.68
C TYR A 652 -3.02 -14.76 -3.66
N GLU A 653 -2.93 -13.45 -3.48
CA GLU A 653 -3.52 -12.44 -4.37
C GLU A 653 -2.98 -12.61 -5.80
N GLU A 654 -1.66 -12.63 -5.98
CA GLU A 654 -1.04 -12.76 -7.29
C GLU A 654 -1.31 -14.14 -7.92
N ALA A 655 -1.40 -15.19 -7.11
CA ALA A 655 -1.81 -16.50 -7.58
C ALA A 655 -3.26 -16.50 -8.10
N MET A 656 -4.18 -15.79 -7.43
CA MET A 656 -5.56 -15.67 -7.90
C MET A 656 -5.65 -14.84 -9.18
N THR A 657 -4.89 -13.75 -9.30
CA THR A 657 -4.82 -12.95 -10.52
C THR A 657 -4.36 -13.79 -11.72
N LEU A 658 -3.28 -14.56 -11.57
CA LEU A 658 -2.83 -15.50 -12.61
C LEU A 658 -3.90 -16.53 -12.98
N LEU A 659 -4.60 -17.10 -11.99
CA LEU A 659 -5.68 -18.05 -12.22
C LEU A 659 -6.88 -17.40 -12.91
N CYS A 660 -7.18 -16.13 -12.59
CA CYS A 660 -8.22 -15.35 -13.23
C CYS A 660 -7.90 -15.18 -14.73
N THR A 661 -6.71 -14.71 -15.07
CA THR A 661 -6.26 -14.52 -16.46
C THR A 661 -6.34 -15.81 -17.28
N VAL A 662 -5.93 -16.94 -16.72
CA VAL A 662 -5.98 -18.24 -17.42
C VAL A 662 -7.42 -18.74 -17.63
N THR A 663 -8.37 -18.34 -16.78
CA THR A 663 -9.76 -18.82 -16.82
C THR A 663 -10.70 -17.96 -17.67
N THR A 664 -10.28 -16.77 -18.12
CA THR A 664 -11.13 -15.79 -18.84
C THR A 664 -11.77 -16.31 -20.13
N LYS A 665 -11.03 -17.07 -20.96
CA LYS A 665 -11.53 -17.53 -22.29
C LYS A 665 -11.99 -18.98 -22.30
N ARG A 666 -11.33 -19.86 -21.55
CA ARG A 666 -11.62 -21.30 -21.54
C ARG A 666 -11.15 -21.96 -20.26
N ILE A 667 -11.89 -22.98 -19.82
CA ILE A 667 -11.55 -23.78 -18.64
C ILE A 667 -11.11 -25.17 -19.07
N SER A 668 -9.87 -25.52 -18.76
CA SER A 668 -9.31 -26.84 -19.04
C SER A 668 -9.73 -27.88 -18.01
N LYS A 669 -9.50 -29.17 -18.32
CA LYS A 669 -9.71 -30.26 -17.34
C LYS A 669 -8.80 -30.14 -16.11
N ASN A 670 -7.61 -29.58 -16.28
CA ASN A 670 -6.67 -29.37 -15.18
C ASN A 670 -7.15 -28.22 -14.28
N MET A 671 -7.78 -27.17 -14.83
CA MET A 671 -8.35 -26.08 -14.04
C MET A 671 -9.42 -26.56 -13.07
N TRP A 672 -10.25 -27.52 -13.47
CA TRP A 672 -11.26 -28.07 -12.56
C TRP A 672 -10.65 -28.73 -11.31
N SER A 673 -9.40 -29.24 -11.38
CA SER A 673 -8.68 -29.72 -10.19
C SER A 673 -8.18 -28.59 -9.30
N VAL A 674 -7.94 -27.39 -9.85
CA VAL A 674 -7.57 -26.21 -9.08
C VAL A 674 -8.74 -25.76 -8.21
N LEU A 675 -9.99 -25.85 -8.70
CA LEU A 675 -11.17 -25.55 -7.89
C LEU A 675 -11.22 -26.40 -6.60
N GLU A 676 -10.82 -27.68 -6.67
CA GLU A 676 -10.72 -28.53 -5.48
C GLU A 676 -9.60 -28.11 -4.53
N ILE A 677 -8.51 -27.54 -5.05
CA ILE A 677 -7.42 -26.98 -4.24
C ILE A 677 -7.88 -25.69 -3.56
N LEU A 678 -8.53 -24.78 -4.30
CA LEU A 678 -9.08 -23.53 -3.77
C LEU A 678 -10.05 -23.79 -2.62
N TYR A 679 -10.95 -24.77 -2.78
CA TYR A 679 -11.87 -25.16 -1.70
C TYR A 679 -11.12 -25.64 -0.43
N LYS A 680 -10.04 -26.42 -0.58
CA LYS A 680 -9.23 -26.88 0.56
C LYS A 680 -8.44 -25.75 1.22
N VAL A 681 -7.93 -24.81 0.42
CA VAL A 681 -7.22 -23.63 0.92
C VAL A 681 -8.19 -22.76 1.73
N PHE A 682 -9.39 -22.52 1.19
CA PHE A 682 -10.45 -21.81 1.89
C PHE A 682 -10.85 -22.49 3.21
N GLU A 683 -11.00 -23.82 3.25
CA GLU A 683 -11.35 -24.56 4.48
C GLU A 683 -10.29 -24.49 5.58
N LYS A 684 -9.01 -24.28 5.24
CA LYS A 684 -7.92 -24.17 6.21
C LYS A 684 -7.78 -22.75 6.73
N GLU A 685 -7.32 -21.84 5.87
CA GLU A 685 -6.82 -20.50 6.24
C GLU A 685 -7.09 -19.43 5.16
N GLY A 686 -7.71 -19.78 4.02
CA GLY A 686 -8.01 -18.87 2.91
C GLY A 686 -9.33 -18.09 3.05
N PHE A 687 -9.84 -17.93 4.26
CA PHE A 687 -11.12 -17.25 4.51
C PHE A 687 -11.06 -15.76 4.17
N ASP A 688 -9.96 -15.11 4.55
CA ASP A 688 -9.73 -13.67 4.35
C ASP A 688 -9.49 -13.31 2.87
N TYR A 689 -9.04 -14.28 2.06
CA TYR A 689 -8.74 -14.12 0.62
C TYR A 689 -9.94 -14.41 -0.29
N PHE A 690 -11.17 -14.42 0.26
CA PHE A 690 -12.36 -14.73 -0.54
C PHE A 690 -12.60 -13.68 -1.65
N THR A 691 -12.28 -12.42 -1.37
CA THR A 691 -12.36 -11.32 -2.35
C THR A 691 -11.46 -11.60 -3.56
N ASP A 692 -10.24 -12.07 -3.34
CA ASP A 692 -9.29 -12.40 -4.40
C ASP A 692 -9.68 -13.67 -5.17
N MET A 693 -10.34 -14.62 -4.51
CA MET A 693 -10.85 -15.82 -5.18
C MET A 693 -12.09 -15.54 -6.05
N MET A 694 -12.83 -14.46 -5.79
CA MET A 694 -14.10 -14.16 -6.44
C MET A 694 -13.99 -14.03 -7.98
N PRO A 695 -13.02 -13.30 -8.56
CA PRO A 695 -12.81 -13.26 -10.01
C PRO A 695 -12.63 -14.65 -10.64
N VAL A 696 -11.86 -15.52 -9.98
CA VAL A 696 -11.64 -16.89 -10.46
C VAL A 696 -12.94 -17.70 -10.42
N PHE A 697 -13.71 -17.58 -9.33
CA PHE A 697 -15.00 -18.24 -9.19
C PHE A 697 -16.03 -17.75 -10.21
N HIS A 698 -16.04 -16.45 -10.50
CA HIS A 698 -16.87 -15.86 -11.54
C HIS A 698 -16.57 -16.49 -12.90
N ASN A 699 -15.30 -16.57 -13.31
CA ASN A 699 -14.90 -17.22 -14.56
C ASN A 699 -15.33 -18.69 -14.62
N PHE A 700 -15.17 -19.45 -13.53
CA PHE A 700 -15.63 -20.85 -13.45
C PHE A 700 -17.13 -21.03 -13.74
N ILE A 701 -17.95 -20.02 -13.41
CA ILE A 701 -19.40 -20.05 -13.60
C ILE A 701 -19.79 -19.53 -14.99
N THR A 702 -19.17 -18.44 -15.45
CA THR A 702 -19.58 -17.71 -16.66
C THR A 702 -19.01 -18.30 -17.95
N VAL A 703 -17.78 -18.83 -17.93
CA VAL A 703 -17.05 -19.26 -19.14
C VAL A 703 -17.43 -20.67 -19.59
N ASP A 704 -17.48 -21.64 -18.67
CA ASP A 704 -17.91 -23.04 -18.96
C ASP A 704 -19.02 -23.50 -18.02
N THR A 705 -20.18 -22.84 -18.14
CA THR A 705 -21.37 -23.13 -17.34
C THR A 705 -21.84 -24.58 -17.49
N GLU A 706 -21.64 -25.22 -18.65
CA GLU A 706 -22.05 -26.62 -18.86
C GLU A 706 -21.18 -27.59 -18.05
N ALA A 707 -19.85 -27.41 -18.05
CA ALA A 707 -18.96 -28.22 -17.23
C ALA A 707 -19.16 -27.95 -15.74
N PHE A 708 -19.41 -26.69 -15.35
CA PHE A 708 -19.75 -26.34 -13.96
C PHE A 708 -20.96 -27.14 -13.46
N LEU A 709 -22.04 -27.18 -14.25
CA LEU A 709 -23.27 -27.89 -13.90
C LEU A 709 -23.18 -29.42 -14.01
N SER A 710 -22.17 -29.95 -14.70
CA SER A 710 -22.00 -31.40 -14.88
C SER A 710 -21.64 -32.14 -13.58
N ASN A 711 -21.09 -31.43 -12.59
CA ASN A 711 -20.65 -31.99 -11.31
C ASN A 711 -21.30 -31.23 -10.14
N GLU A 712 -22.21 -31.88 -9.42
CA GLU A 712 -22.90 -31.30 -8.27
C GLU A 712 -21.94 -30.83 -7.16
N ASN A 713 -20.74 -31.44 -7.06
CA ASN A 713 -19.73 -31.03 -6.09
C ASN A 713 -19.19 -29.62 -6.35
N HIS A 714 -19.16 -29.14 -7.60
CA HIS A 714 -18.71 -27.79 -7.91
C HIS A 714 -19.68 -26.75 -7.35
N ILE A 715 -20.98 -26.98 -7.53
CA ILE A 715 -22.05 -26.13 -7.00
C ILE A 715 -22.01 -26.14 -5.47
N LEU A 716 -21.83 -27.32 -4.87
CA LEU A 716 -21.78 -27.48 -3.42
C LEU A 716 -20.55 -26.78 -2.82
N ALA A 717 -19.39 -26.86 -3.45
CA ALA A 717 -18.17 -26.18 -3.01
C ALA A 717 -18.36 -24.66 -2.97
N MET A 718 -18.81 -24.05 -4.07
CA MET A 718 -19.06 -22.59 -4.14
C MET A 718 -20.10 -22.14 -3.11
N PHE A 719 -21.19 -22.91 -2.97
CA PHE A 719 -22.22 -22.61 -1.97
C PHE A 719 -21.70 -22.72 -0.53
N ASN A 720 -20.90 -23.74 -0.22
CA ASN A 720 -20.33 -23.91 1.12
C ASN A 720 -19.36 -22.78 1.48
N MET A 721 -18.55 -22.31 0.53
CA MET A 721 -17.66 -21.17 0.74
C MET A 721 -18.46 -19.89 1.00
N ALA A 722 -19.42 -19.56 0.12
CA ALA A 722 -20.30 -18.40 0.33
C ALA A 722 -21.10 -18.49 1.65
N LYS A 723 -21.53 -19.70 2.03
CA LYS A 723 -22.21 -19.96 3.30
C LYS A 723 -21.31 -19.74 4.50
N ALA A 724 -20.04 -20.14 4.44
CA ALA A 724 -19.09 -19.89 5.52
C ALA A 724 -18.87 -18.38 5.70
N VAL A 725 -18.65 -17.66 4.59
CA VAL A 725 -18.42 -16.20 4.61
C VAL A 725 -19.61 -15.45 5.22
N LEU A 726 -20.81 -15.66 4.69
CA LEU A 726 -22.04 -15.00 5.14
C LEU A 726 -22.46 -15.35 6.58
N ASN A 727 -21.87 -16.38 7.20
CA ASN A 727 -22.16 -16.72 8.60
C ASN A 727 -21.13 -16.19 9.59
N SER A 728 -19.95 -15.75 9.12
CA SER A 728 -18.83 -15.35 9.96
C SER A 728 -19.06 -14.03 10.71
N GLY A 729 -19.70 -13.04 10.07
CA GLY A 729 -19.92 -11.71 10.65
C GLY A 729 -18.65 -10.91 10.94
N LEU A 730 -17.53 -11.22 10.28
CA LEU A 730 -16.21 -10.63 10.54
C LEU A 730 -15.98 -9.33 9.74
N GLU A 731 -16.39 -9.29 8.48
CA GLU A 731 -16.13 -8.16 7.55
C GLU A 731 -17.25 -8.00 6.53
N ASP A 732 -17.75 -6.76 6.35
CA ASP A 732 -18.90 -6.50 5.47
C ASP A 732 -18.53 -6.66 3.97
N GLU A 733 -17.28 -6.42 3.57
CA GLU A 733 -16.81 -6.47 2.17
C GLU A 733 -16.74 -7.90 1.58
N THR A 734 -16.14 -8.84 2.31
CA THR A 734 -16.07 -10.25 1.89
C THR A 734 -17.48 -10.87 1.79
N GLU A 735 -18.39 -10.47 2.67
CA GLU A 735 -19.79 -10.87 2.63
C GLU A 735 -20.52 -10.31 1.40
N VAL A 736 -20.18 -9.11 0.93
CA VAL A 736 -20.73 -8.55 -0.32
C VAL A 736 -20.33 -9.41 -1.52
N HIS A 737 -19.05 -9.78 -1.62
CA HIS A 737 -18.54 -10.67 -2.68
C HIS A 737 -19.21 -12.05 -2.63
N ALA A 738 -19.43 -12.60 -1.42
CA ALA A 738 -20.12 -13.87 -1.27
C ALA A 738 -21.59 -13.79 -1.72
N ALA A 739 -22.28 -12.69 -1.42
CA ALA A 739 -23.62 -12.44 -1.92
C ALA A 739 -23.62 -12.26 -3.45
N LYS A 740 -22.64 -11.55 -4.02
CA LYS A 740 -22.48 -11.40 -5.47
C LYS A 740 -22.27 -12.75 -6.18
N LEU A 741 -21.45 -13.64 -5.60
CA LEU A 741 -21.25 -14.99 -6.14
C LEU A 741 -22.58 -15.76 -6.24
N LEU A 742 -23.42 -15.69 -5.21
CA LEU A 742 -24.74 -16.34 -5.22
C LEU A 742 -25.64 -15.75 -6.31
N GLU A 743 -25.65 -14.44 -6.50
CA GLU A 743 -26.39 -13.79 -7.59
C GLU A 743 -25.93 -14.28 -8.97
N VAL A 744 -24.62 -14.28 -9.21
CA VAL A 744 -24.02 -14.73 -10.48
C VAL A 744 -24.43 -16.18 -10.77
N MET A 745 -24.37 -17.07 -9.76
CA MET A 745 -24.84 -18.45 -9.89
C MET A 745 -26.33 -18.52 -10.27
N VAL A 746 -27.18 -17.70 -9.66
CA VAL A 746 -28.64 -17.68 -9.91
C VAL A 746 -28.98 -17.19 -11.32
N LEU A 747 -28.32 -16.14 -11.79
CA LEU A 747 -28.61 -15.53 -13.09
C LEU A 747 -27.99 -16.33 -14.25
N GLN A 748 -26.75 -16.82 -14.08
CA GLN A 748 -26.06 -17.60 -15.11
C GLN A 748 -26.66 -19.01 -15.27
N CYS A 749 -27.00 -19.67 -14.16
CA CYS A 749 -27.51 -21.05 -14.16
C CYS A 749 -29.05 -21.13 -14.04
N SER A 750 -29.75 -20.07 -14.47
CA SER A 750 -31.21 -19.95 -14.34
C SER A 750 -31.96 -21.19 -14.88
N GLY A 751 -32.86 -21.75 -14.07
CA GLY A 751 -33.66 -22.95 -14.39
C GLY A 751 -32.92 -24.30 -14.29
N LYS A 752 -31.62 -24.30 -13.96
CA LYS A 752 -30.79 -25.53 -13.84
C LYS A 752 -30.37 -25.83 -12.40
N ILE A 753 -30.42 -24.84 -11.51
CA ILE A 753 -30.04 -24.98 -10.08
C ILE A 753 -31.22 -24.84 -9.10
N ASP A 754 -32.45 -25.01 -9.60
CA ASP A 754 -33.69 -24.82 -8.82
C ASP A 754 -33.74 -25.61 -7.49
N ASN A 755 -33.07 -26.76 -7.42
CA ASN A 755 -32.97 -27.58 -6.21
C ASN A 755 -32.17 -26.91 -5.07
N CYS A 756 -31.25 -26.00 -5.40
CA CYS A 756 -30.36 -25.33 -4.45
C CYS A 756 -30.94 -23.99 -3.96
N LEU A 757 -31.86 -23.37 -4.73
CA LEU A 757 -32.45 -22.06 -4.43
C LEU A 757 -33.08 -21.96 -3.03
N PRO A 758 -33.76 -22.99 -2.47
CA PRO A 758 -34.28 -22.90 -1.10
C PRO A 758 -33.19 -22.61 -0.05
N SER A 759 -32.01 -23.24 -0.20
CA SER A 759 -30.87 -23.04 0.70
C SER A 759 -30.24 -21.66 0.55
N PHE A 760 -30.26 -21.10 -0.67
CA PHE A 760 -29.74 -19.74 -0.95
C PHE A 760 -30.64 -18.71 -0.26
N VAL A 761 -31.96 -18.84 -0.42
CA VAL A 761 -32.94 -17.96 0.23
C VAL A 761 -32.82 -18.05 1.76
N GLU A 762 -32.68 -19.26 2.32
CA GLU A 762 -32.48 -19.45 3.75
C GLU A 762 -31.26 -18.70 4.28
N LEU A 763 -30.13 -18.84 3.60
CA LEU A 763 -28.86 -18.23 3.98
C LEU A 763 -28.94 -16.70 3.95
N VAL A 764 -29.42 -16.14 2.85
CA VAL A 764 -29.50 -14.69 2.62
C VAL A 764 -30.51 -14.04 3.57
N LEU A 765 -31.69 -14.66 3.77
CA LEU A 765 -32.67 -14.15 4.73
C LEU A 765 -32.16 -14.21 6.17
N ASN A 766 -31.50 -15.31 6.57
CA ASN A 766 -30.91 -15.40 7.90
C ASN A 766 -29.87 -14.29 8.13
N ARG A 767 -29.05 -13.94 7.13
CA ARG A 767 -28.11 -12.81 7.24
C ARG A 767 -28.81 -11.46 7.29
N LEU A 768 -29.83 -11.22 6.45
CA LEU A 768 -30.64 -10.00 6.45
C LEU A 768 -31.39 -9.75 7.76
N THR A 769 -31.76 -10.80 8.50
CA THR A 769 -32.41 -10.66 9.82
C THR A 769 -31.45 -10.29 10.95
N ARG A 770 -30.14 -10.44 10.76
CA ARG A 770 -29.12 -9.96 11.69
C ARG A 770 -28.88 -8.47 11.46
N LYS A 771 -28.25 -7.78 12.42
CA LYS A 771 -27.87 -6.38 12.24
C LYS A 771 -26.84 -6.30 11.10
N VAL A 772 -27.17 -5.56 10.03
CA VAL A 772 -26.28 -5.25 8.90
C VAL A 772 -25.91 -3.78 9.02
N ASN A 773 -24.62 -3.47 9.17
CA ASN A 773 -24.16 -2.11 9.37
C ASN A 773 -23.94 -1.41 8.01
N SER A 774 -23.37 -2.10 7.01
CA SER A 774 -23.20 -1.59 5.65
C SER A 774 -24.51 -1.57 4.84
N SER A 775 -24.79 -0.43 4.19
CA SER A 775 -25.87 -0.31 3.19
C SER A 775 -25.60 -1.10 1.92
N GLU A 776 -24.33 -1.31 1.58
CA GLU A 776 -23.89 -2.03 0.39
C GLU A 776 -24.15 -3.54 0.51
N LEU A 777 -23.74 -4.14 1.63
CA LEU A 777 -24.05 -5.54 1.94
C LEU A 777 -25.56 -5.79 1.94
N ARG A 778 -26.35 -4.88 2.53
CA ARG A 778 -27.81 -4.99 2.55
C ARG A 778 -28.40 -4.95 1.14
N SER A 779 -27.91 -4.03 0.30
CA SER A 779 -28.31 -3.90 -1.09
C SER A 779 -27.99 -5.16 -1.90
N MET A 780 -26.80 -5.73 -1.70
CA MET A 780 -26.36 -6.93 -2.41
C MET A 780 -27.15 -8.18 -1.96
N LEU A 781 -27.41 -8.35 -0.65
CA LEU A 781 -28.29 -9.42 -0.17
C LEU A 781 -29.72 -9.32 -0.76
N LEU A 782 -30.24 -8.11 -0.94
CA LEU A 782 -31.53 -7.89 -1.62
C LEU A 782 -31.44 -8.29 -3.09
N GLN A 783 -30.36 -7.94 -3.79
CA GLN A 783 -30.14 -8.30 -5.20
C GLN A 783 -30.17 -9.82 -5.43
N VAL A 784 -29.56 -10.64 -4.55
CA VAL A 784 -29.66 -12.11 -4.66
C VAL A 784 -31.13 -12.58 -4.65
N ILE A 785 -31.95 -12.01 -3.76
CA ILE A 785 -33.37 -12.36 -3.67
C ILE A 785 -34.13 -11.91 -4.93
N ILE A 786 -33.82 -10.72 -5.44
CA ILE A 786 -34.42 -10.18 -6.67
C ILE A 786 -34.03 -11.05 -7.89
N ALA A 787 -32.78 -11.51 -7.96
CA ALA A 787 -32.31 -12.44 -8.98
C ALA A 787 -33.07 -13.78 -8.95
N ILE A 788 -33.30 -14.34 -7.76
CA ILE A 788 -34.08 -15.59 -7.60
C ILE A 788 -35.54 -15.38 -8.05
N LEU A 789 -36.14 -14.25 -7.67
CA LEU A 789 -37.48 -13.85 -8.09
C LEU A 789 -37.58 -13.70 -9.62
N TYR A 790 -36.57 -13.08 -10.24
CA TYR A 790 -36.52 -12.90 -11.69
C TYR A 790 -36.36 -14.24 -12.42
N SER A 791 -35.49 -15.13 -11.92
CA SER A 791 -35.23 -16.45 -12.51
C SER A 791 -36.44 -17.40 -12.41
N ASN A 792 -37.06 -17.55 -11.24
CA ASN A 792 -38.22 -18.43 -11.07
C ASN A 792 -39.22 -17.89 -10.01
N PRO A 793 -40.18 -17.03 -10.42
CA PRO A 793 -41.07 -16.34 -9.49
C PRO A 793 -42.03 -17.28 -8.74
N HIS A 794 -42.47 -18.37 -9.37
CA HIS A 794 -43.35 -19.35 -8.73
C HIS A 794 -42.64 -20.14 -7.63
N LEU A 795 -41.39 -20.54 -7.90
CA LEU A 795 -40.57 -21.25 -6.92
C LEU A 795 -40.20 -20.32 -5.75
N PHE A 796 -39.86 -19.07 -6.04
CA PHE A 796 -39.58 -18.05 -5.02
C PHE A 796 -40.74 -17.89 -4.02
N VAL A 797 -41.97 -17.71 -4.51
CA VAL A 797 -43.15 -17.58 -3.63
C VAL A 797 -43.39 -18.84 -2.82
N ASN A 798 -43.23 -20.02 -3.41
CA ASN A 798 -43.37 -21.30 -2.70
C ASN A 798 -42.30 -21.47 -1.61
N ILE A 799 -41.06 -21.02 -1.84
CA ILE A 799 -39.98 -21.04 -0.86
C ILE A 799 -40.34 -20.12 0.30
N LEU A 800 -40.71 -18.86 0.02
CA LEU A 800 -41.06 -17.90 1.07
C LEU A 800 -42.29 -18.31 1.88
N MET A 801 -43.31 -18.93 1.25
CA MET A 801 -44.46 -19.48 1.97
C MET A 801 -44.06 -20.59 2.95
N LYS A 802 -43.12 -21.48 2.57
CA LYS A 802 -42.59 -22.52 3.47
C LYS A 802 -41.75 -21.93 4.60
N PHE A 803 -40.97 -20.88 4.35
CA PHE A 803 -40.23 -20.16 5.39
C PHE A 803 -41.16 -19.36 6.32
N GLN A 804 -42.29 -18.87 5.83
CA GLN A 804 -43.30 -18.20 6.65
C GLN A 804 -43.93 -19.15 7.69
N GLU A 805 -43.99 -20.46 7.39
CA GLU A 805 -44.50 -21.46 8.33
C GLU A 805 -43.57 -21.65 9.54
N SER A 806 -42.27 -21.31 9.44
CA SER A 806 -41.31 -21.41 10.55
C SER A 806 -41.14 -20.12 11.37
N VAL A 807 -41.55 -18.95 10.85
CA VAL A 807 -41.42 -17.64 11.53
C VAL A 807 -42.81 -17.01 11.77
N HIS A 808 -43.26 -16.97 13.03
CA HIS A 808 -44.66 -16.65 13.37
C HIS A 808 -44.99 -15.15 13.60
N SER A 809 -44.02 -14.22 13.48
CA SER A 809 -44.19 -12.84 13.96
C SER A 809 -44.36 -11.75 12.89
N VAL A 810 -43.85 -11.93 11.67
CA VAL A 810 -43.90 -10.90 10.59
C VAL A 810 -44.05 -11.61 9.24
N SER A 811 -44.79 -11.01 8.29
CA SER A 811 -44.79 -11.49 6.90
C SER A 811 -43.43 -11.22 6.26
N ILE A 812 -42.65 -12.27 5.98
CA ILE A 812 -41.30 -12.20 5.40
C ILE A 812 -41.33 -11.50 4.04
N ILE A 813 -42.38 -11.79 3.25
CA ILE A 813 -42.60 -11.17 1.95
C ILE A 813 -42.82 -9.67 2.10
N GLN A 814 -43.63 -9.25 3.07
CA GLN A 814 -43.87 -7.83 3.32
C GLN A 814 -42.62 -7.12 3.80
N PHE A 815 -41.89 -7.71 4.75
CA PHE A 815 -40.62 -7.19 5.24
C PHE A 815 -39.61 -7.01 4.09
N PHE A 816 -39.45 -8.02 3.24
CA PHE A 816 -38.58 -7.93 2.06
C PHE A 816 -39.01 -6.80 1.11
N MET A 817 -40.31 -6.70 0.79
CA MET A 817 -40.80 -5.65 -0.12
C MET A 817 -40.66 -4.24 0.47
N GLU A 818 -40.86 -4.07 1.78
CA GLU A 818 -40.64 -2.79 2.45
C GLU A 818 -39.17 -2.40 2.47
N GLN A 819 -38.28 -3.35 2.79
CA GLN A 819 -36.84 -3.12 2.84
C GLN A 819 -36.27 -2.82 1.44
N TRP A 820 -36.67 -3.59 0.42
CA TRP A 820 -36.25 -3.40 -0.96
C TRP A 820 -36.63 -2.01 -1.49
N LEU A 821 -37.88 -1.58 -1.28
CA LEU A 821 -38.34 -0.27 -1.73
C LEU A 821 -37.74 0.89 -0.91
N HIS A 822 -37.38 0.63 0.35
CA HIS A 822 -36.72 1.60 1.22
C HIS A 822 -35.27 1.86 0.79
N ASP A 823 -34.49 0.80 0.55
CA ASP A 823 -33.06 0.89 0.22
C ASP A 823 -32.78 1.05 -1.28
N THR A 824 -33.79 1.38 -2.09
CA THR A 824 -33.59 1.55 -3.54
C THR A 824 -32.68 2.73 -3.88
N ASP A 825 -32.56 3.72 -2.99
CA ASP A 825 -31.62 4.83 -3.10
C ASP A 825 -30.15 4.40 -2.88
N CYS A 826 -29.91 3.24 -2.27
CA CYS A 826 -28.59 2.64 -2.12
C CYS A 826 -28.12 1.83 -3.35
N PHE A 827 -28.98 1.64 -4.36
CA PHE A 827 -28.57 1.03 -5.63
C PHE A 827 -27.84 2.05 -6.50
N MET A 828 -26.52 1.91 -6.55
CA MET A 828 -25.60 2.86 -7.16
C MET A 828 -25.14 2.44 -8.56
N GLY A 829 -25.15 1.15 -8.87
CA GLY A 829 -24.65 0.57 -10.12
C GLY A 829 -25.62 0.69 -11.30
N LEU A 830 -25.21 0.09 -12.42
CA LEU A 830 -26.08 -0.08 -13.60
C LEU A 830 -26.84 -1.42 -13.52
N HIS A 831 -26.14 -2.47 -13.10
CA HIS A 831 -26.68 -3.82 -12.98
C HIS A 831 -27.81 -3.92 -11.95
N ASP A 832 -27.55 -3.43 -10.74
CA ASP A 832 -28.45 -3.47 -9.60
C ASP A 832 -29.79 -2.76 -9.86
N ARG A 833 -29.74 -1.58 -10.48
CA ARG A 833 -30.92 -0.80 -10.86
C ARG A 833 -31.70 -1.50 -11.96
N LYS A 834 -31.01 -2.06 -12.96
CA LYS A 834 -31.63 -2.84 -14.03
C LYS A 834 -32.35 -4.06 -13.47
N LEU A 835 -31.67 -4.85 -12.65
CA LEU A 835 -32.23 -6.04 -12.01
C LEU A 835 -33.42 -5.70 -11.11
N SER A 836 -33.34 -4.61 -10.35
CA SER A 836 -34.43 -4.11 -9.51
C SER A 836 -35.68 -3.77 -10.33
N VAL A 837 -35.53 -3.03 -11.45
CA VAL A 837 -36.65 -2.73 -12.35
C VAL A 837 -37.26 -4.01 -12.95
N LEU A 838 -36.42 -4.96 -13.38
CA LEU A 838 -36.88 -6.23 -13.93
C LEU A 838 -37.61 -7.07 -12.88
N GLY A 839 -37.12 -7.12 -11.64
CA GLY A 839 -37.78 -7.80 -10.53
C GLY A 839 -39.16 -7.24 -10.23
N ILE A 840 -39.30 -5.90 -10.21
CA ILE A 840 -40.60 -5.24 -10.02
C ILE A 840 -41.56 -5.60 -11.16
N CYS A 841 -41.07 -5.59 -12.42
CA CYS A 841 -41.88 -6.00 -13.56
C CYS A 841 -42.35 -7.45 -13.43
N THR A 842 -41.47 -8.36 -13.01
CA THR A 842 -41.80 -9.78 -12.82
C THR A 842 -42.90 -9.97 -11.77
N ILE A 843 -42.84 -9.29 -10.62
CA ILE A 843 -43.91 -9.34 -9.60
C ILE A 843 -45.24 -8.85 -10.18
N LEU A 844 -45.22 -7.75 -10.92
CA LEU A 844 -46.42 -7.20 -11.52
C LEU A 844 -47.03 -8.12 -12.59
N GLU A 845 -46.22 -8.97 -13.23
CA GLU A 845 -46.69 -9.94 -14.24
C GLU A 845 -47.27 -11.24 -13.65
N MET A 846 -47.10 -11.53 -12.36
CA MET A 846 -47.54 -12.79 -11.72
C MET A 846 -49.06 -13.01 -11.62
N GLY A 847 -49.87 -11.98 -11.93
CA GLY A 847 -51.33 -12.04 -11.88
C GLY A 847 -51.89 -12.53 -10.52
N PRO A 848 -52.83 -13.49 -10.47
CA PRO A 848 -53.47 -13.92 -9.22
C PRO A 848 -52.56 -14.71 -8.27
N GLN A 849 -51.36 -15.09 -8.71
CA GLN A 849 -50.36 -15.76 -7.86
C GLN A 849 -49.38 -14.76 -7.22
N ARG A 850 -49.59 -13.46 -7.41
CA ARG A 850 -48.77 -12.40 -6.81
C ARG A 850 -48.91 -12.41 -5.28
N PRO A 851 -47.81 -12.20 -4.54
CA PRO A 851 -47.90 -11.92 -3.10
C PRO A 851 -48.73 -10.66 -2.78
N SER A 852 -49.23 -10.56 -1.55
CA SER A 852 -49.95 -9.37 -1.08
C SER A 852 -49.01 -8.16 -1.05
N ILE A 853 -49.23 -7.21 -1.96
CA ILE A 853 -48.41 -5.99 -2.12
C ILE A 853 -49.21 -4.70 -1.85
N ASP A 854 -50.43 -4.81 -1.31
CA ASP A 854 -51.37 -3.70 -1.18
C ASP A 854 -50.81 -2.50 -0.37
N GLU A 855 -49.99 -2.77 0.65
CA GLU A 855 -49.41 -1.72 1.52
C GLU A 855 -48.23 -0.99 0.86
N VAL A 856 -47.50 -1.67 -0.02
CA VAL A 856 -46.33 -1.11 -0.73
C VAL A 856 -46.68 -0.54 -2.11
N LEU A 857 -47.86 -0.86 -2.64
CA LEU A 857 -48.34 -0.46 -3.95
C LEU A 857 -48.14 1.04 -4.29
N PRO A 858 -48.44 1.98 -3.37
CA PRO A 858 -48.27 3.42 -3.64
C PRO A 858 -46.80 3.84 -3.82
N LYS A 859 -45.84 3.06 -3.30
CA LYS A 859 -44.40 3.34 -3.35
C LYS A 859 -43.72 2.78 -4.60
N ILE A 860 -44.28 1.74 -5.22
CA ILE A 860 -43.65 1.02 -6.35
C ILE A 860 -43.29 1.94 -7.53
N LEU A 861 -44.26 2.71 -8.05
CA LEU A 861 -44.00 3.59 -9.21
C LEU A 861 -43.03 4.75 -8.88
N PRO A 862 -43.17 5.47 -7.75
CA PRO A 862 -42.15 6.42 -7.30
C PRO A 862 -40.74 5.82 -7.25
N THR A 863 -40.59 4.62 -6.69
CA THR A 863 -39.30 3.91 -6.61
C THR A 863 -38.74 3.57 -8.00
N CYS A 864 -39.57 3.09 -8.94
CA CYS A 864 -39.13 2.86 -10.33
C CYS A 864 -38.62 4.15 -11.01
N LEU A 865 -39.23 5.31 -10.73
CA LEU A 865 -38.78 6.57 -11.31
C LEU A 865 -37.40 6.99 -10.79
N VAL A 866 -37.12 6.77 -9.49
CA VAL A 866 -35.78 6.98 -8.92
C VAL A 866 -34.75 6.06 -9.58
N LEU A 867 -35.09 4.78 -9.77
CA LEU A 867 -34.24 3.82 -10.48
C LEU A 867 -33.95 4.26 -11.92
N PHE A 868 -34.95 4.73 -12.66
CA PHE A 868 -34.76 5.19 -14.04
C PHE A 868 -33.94 6.48 -14.13
N GLU A 869 -34.07 7.39 -13.16
CA GLU A 869 -33.21 8.58 -13.10
C GLU A 869 -31.74 8.19 -12.84
N GLY A 870 -31.49 7.24 -11.93
CA GLY A 870 -30.17 6.68 -11.69
C GLY A 870 -29.60 5.95 -12.92
N LEU A 871 -30.40 5.07 -13.55
CA LEU A 871 -30.02 4.36 -14.77
C LEU A 871 -29.64 5.33 -15.89
N LYS A 872 -30.42 6.41 -16.07
CA LYS A 872 -30.12 7.40 -17.10
C LYS A 872 -28.72 8.00 -16.89
N ARG A 873 -28.39 8.40 -15.66
CA ARG A 873 -27.06 8.95 -15.33
C ARG A 873 -25.95 7.91 -15.51
N ALA A 874 -26.17 6.67 -15.08
CA ALA A 874 -25.19 5.59 -15.23
C ALA A 874 -24.92 5.25 -16.71
N TYR A 875 -25.94 5.27 -17.57
CA TYR A 875 -25.76 5.09 -19.01
C TYR A 875 -25.05 6.26 -19.68
N GLU A 876 -25.26 7.50 -19.22
CA GLU A 876 -24.54 8.69 -19.70
C GLU A 876 -23.05 8.59 -19.32
N ALA A 877 -22.75 8.28 -18.06
CA ALA A 877 -21.37 8.09 -17.58
C ALA A 877 -20.64 6.96 -18.32
N LYS A 878 -21.30 5.81 -18.54
CA LYS A 878 -20.72 4.70 -19.30
C LYS A 878 -20.44 5.04 -20.77
N ALA A 879 -21.28 5.88 -21.38
CA ALA A 879 -21.07 6.32 -22.76
C ALA A 879 -19.91 7.31 -22.87
N GLU A 880 -19.69 8.17 -21.86
CA GLU A 880 -18.54 9.06 -21.78
C GLU A 880 -17.23 8.25 -21.59
N ALA A 881 -17.22 7.25 -20.70
CA ALA A 881 -16.06 6.37 -20.50
C ALA A 881 -15.71 5.51 -21.75
N ASP A 882 -16.73 5.01 -22.46
CA ASP A 882 -16.55 4.29 -23.73
C ASP A 882 -16.05 5.21 -24.88
N ASP A 883 -16.34 6.52 -24.84
CA ASP A 883 -15.84 7.50 -25.82
C ASP A 883 -14.40 7.92 -25.51
N ASP A 884 -14.03 8.12 -24.24
CA ASP A 884 -12.66 8.48 -23.82
C ASP A 884 -11.64 7.39 -24.12
N THR A 885 -12.04 6.10 -24.04
CA THR A 885 -11.20 4.97 -24.48
C THR A 885 -11.01 4.88 -26.00
N SER A 886 -11.75 5.69 -26.79
CA SER A 886 -11.63 5.76 -28.25
C SER A 886 -10.90 7.01 -28.76
N SER A 887 -10.57 7.97 -27.88
CA SER A 887 -9.88 9.21 -28.21
C SER A 887 -8.57 9.36 -27.43
N GLU A 888 -7.66 8.40 -27.57
CA GLU A 888 -6.23 8.62 -27.30
C GLU A 888 -5.51 9.05 -28.60
N GLU A 889 -5.92 10.17 -29.21
CA GLU A 889 -5.05 10.91 -30.13
C GLU A 889 -5.29 12.42 -29.95
N GLU A 890 -4.20 13.08 -29.51
CA GLU A 890 -3.91 14.53 -29.59
C GLU A 890 -4.68 15.46 -28.63
N ASP A 891 -3.99 15.92 -27.57
CA ASP A 891 -3.79 17.35 -27.34
C ASP A 891 -2.56 17.61 -26.44
N ASP A 892 -1.41 17.75 -27.13
CA ASP A 892 -0.29 18.59 -26.70
C ASP A 892 -0.74 20.05 -26.87
N ASP A 893 -1.00 20.78 -25.79
CA ASP A 893 -0.78 22.22 -25.77
C ASP A 893 -0.34 22.67 -24.36
N ASP A 894 0.98 22.84 -24.25
CA ASP A 894 1.69 23.63 -23.24
C ASP A 894 1.08 25.05 -23.15
N ASP A 895 0.50 25.42 -22.00
CA ASP A 895 0.41 26.83 -21.60
C ASP A 895 1.35 27.10 -20.42
N GLU A 896 2.53 27.61 -20.79
CA GLU A 896 3.44 28.36 -19.91
C GLU A 896 2.78 29.71 -19.51
N GLU A 897 2.27 29.82 -18.28
CA GLU A 897 2.27 31.11 -17.57
C GLU A 897 3.15 31.05 -16.32
N VAL A 898 4.39 31.47 -16.52
CA VAL A 898 5.38 31.73 -15.48
C VAL A 898 5.11 33.11 -14.86
N LEU A 899 4.78 33.09 -13.56
CA LEU A 899 4.96 34.13 -12.52
C LEU A 899 3.99 35.33 -12.46
N SER A 900 3.10 35.29 -11.46
CA SER A 900 2.94 36.40 -10.51
C SER A 900 2.48 35.91 -9.12
N SER A 901 3.26 36.27 -8.09
CA SER A 901 2.95 36.42 -6.66
C SER A 901 1.58 35.97 -6.10
N ASP A 902 1.66 35.25 -4.97
CA ASP A 902 0.61 34.92 -3.98
C ASP A 902 -0.35 33.77 -4.36
N ASP A 903 0.08 32.52 -4.13
CA ASP A 903 -0.79 31.33 -4.15
C ASP A 903 -0.65 30.57 -2.81
N ASP A 904 -1.50 30.93 -1.85
CA ASP A 904 -1.68 30.27 -0.54
C ASP A 904 -3.13 29.70 -0.41
N ASP A 905 -3.83 29.38 -1.52
CA ASP A 905 -5.29 29.15 -1.48
C ASP A 905 -5.83 28.05 -2.43
N PHE A 906 -5.10 26.96 -2.70
CA PHE A 906 -5.58 25.93 -3.65
C PHE A 906 -6.38 24.74 -3.07
N ASN A 907 -6.55 24.62 -1.74
CA ASN A 907 -7.22 23.43 -1.17
C ASN A 907 -8.61 23.68 -0.51
N GLN A 908 -9.17 24.89 -0.56
CA GLN A 908 -10.44 25.21 0.13
C GLN A 908 -11.70 25.27 -0.76
N MET A 909 -11.58 25.31 -2.09
CA MET A 909 -12.74 25.52 -2.97
C MET A 909 -13.50 24.23 -3.35
N ASN A 910 -12.83 23.07 -3.44
CA ASN A 910 -13.48 21.80 -3.81
C ASN A 910 -14.40 21.26 -2.70
N ASN A 911 -14.00 21.39 -1.43
CA ASN A 911 -14.80 20.94 -0.29
C ASN A 911 -16.13 21.72 -0.15
N GLN A 912 -16.15 23.02 -0.46
CA GLN A 912 -17.39 23.82 -0.40
C GLN A 912 -18.37 23.49 -1.53
N TYR A 913 -17.92 23.00 -2.67
CA TYR A 913 -18.80 22.60 -3.77
C TYR A 913 -19.54 21.29 -3.46
N LEU A 914 -18.82 20.30 -2.92
CA LEU A 914 -19.37 19.00 -2.48
C LEU A 914 -20.32 19.14 -1.28
N GLU A 915 -19.97 19.98 -0.30
CA GLU A 915 -20.85 20.26 0.86
C GLU A 915 -22.14 21.00 0.44
N ASN A 916 -22.06 21.84 -0.60
CA ASN A 916 -23.24 22.49 -1.20
C ASN A 916 -24.11 21.52 -2.01
N LEU A 917 -23.52 20.50 -2.65
CA LEU A 917 -24.23 19.43 -3.36
C LEU A 917 -25.01 18.52 -2.40
N ALA A 918 -24.41 18.14 -1.26
CA ALA A 918 -25.08 17.38 -0.19
C ALA A 918 -26.24 18.18 0.43
N ARG A 919 -26.08 19.50 0.59
CA ARG A 919 -27.18 20.37 1.02
C ARG A 919 -28.28 20.50 -0.03
N LEU A 920 -27.97 20.44 -1.32
CA LEU A 920 -28.95 20.50 -2.41
C LEU A 920 -29.75 19.19 -2.56
N SER A 921 -29.13 18.03 -2.35
CA SER A 921 -29.81 16.72 -2.36
C SER A 921 -30.75 16.55 -1.15
N ALA A 922 -30.29 16.92 0.05
CA ALA A 922 -31.13 16.91 1.26
C ALA A 922 -32.33 17.87 1.17
N LYS A 923 -32.17 19.01 0.49
CA LYS A 923 -33.25 20.00 0.31
C LYS A 923 -34.30 19.54 -0.70
N LYS A 924 -33.91 18.80 -1.75
CA LYS A 924 -34.85 18.20 -2.72
C LYS A 924 -35.57 16.96 -2.20
N GLY A 925 -34.93 16.13 -1.37
CA GLY A 925 -35.58 14.98 -0.71
C GLY A 925 -36.71 15.39 0.24
N ALA A 926 -36.53 16.50 0.96
CA ALA A 926 -37.55 17.08 1.83
C ALA A 926 -38.78 17.65 1.07
N GLU A 927 -38.62 18.05 -0.19
CA GLU A 927 -39.72 18.55 -1.04
C GLU A 927 -40.57 17.40 -1.65
N GLN A 928 -40.05 16.16 -1.66
CA GLN A 928 -40.69 14.98 -2.28
C GLN A 928 -41.26 13.95 -1.27
N ASN A 929 -41.24 14.22 0.05
CA ASN A 929 -41.65 13.29 1.10
C ASN A 929 -40.92 11.92 1.05
N ILE A 930 -39.64 11.90 0.67
CA ILE A 930 -38.78 10.71 0.73
C ILE A 930 -37.77 10.94 1.87
N THR A 931 -37.72 10.01 2.83
CA THR A 931 -36.75 10.06 3.92
C THR A 931 -35.44 9.45 3.40
N ILE A 932 -34.43 10.29 3.16
CA ILE A 932 -33.08 9.84 2.77
C ILE A 932 -32.42 9.25 4.01
N THR A 933 -32.02 7.98 3.96
CA THR A 933 -31.43 7.23 5.10
C THR A 933 -29.92 7.05 5.03
N ALA A 934 -29.27 7.43 3.95
CA ALA A 934 -27.81 7.35 3.81
C ALA A 934 -27.10 8.47 4.61
N ASN A 935 -26.33 8.09 5.63
CA ASN A 935 -25.26 8.92 6.17
C ASN A 935 -24.05 8.71 5.27
N ILE A 936 -23.72 9.69 4.44
CA ILE A 936 -22.44 9.71 3.73
C ILE A 936 -21.42 10.25 4.73
N GLU A 937 -20.79 9.35 5.49
CA GLU A 937 -19.59 9.67 6.27
C GLU A 937 -18.41 9.67 5.29
N PHE A 938 -17.96 10.87 4.91
CA PHE A 938 -16.68 11.02 4.22
C PHE A 938 -15.58 10.92 5.27
N GLU A 939 -14.93 9.76 5.37
CA GLU A 939 -13.60 9.70 5.99
C GLU A 939 -12.63 10.41 5.03
N SER A 940 -12.01 11.48 5.52
CA SER A 940 -10.97 12.21 4.79
C SER A 940 -9.68 11.41 4.87
N ASP A 941 -9.49 10.48 3.94
CA ASP A 941 -8.16 9.95 3.64
C ASP A 941 -7.59 10.69 2.43
N ASP A 942 -6.40 11.25 2.66
CA ASP A 942 -5.59 12.06 1.74
C ASP A 942 -4.94 11.15 0.67
N ASP A 943 -5.72 10.60 -0.27
CA ASP A 943 -5.18 10.04 -1.51
C ASP A 943 -5.80 10.75 -2.73
N ASP A 944 -4.92 11.27 -3.58
CA ASP A 944 -5.22 11.93 -4.85
C ASP A 944 -5.82 10.90 -5.84
N ASP A 945 -7.12 10.64 -5.75
CA ASP A 945 -7.87 9.96 -6.80
C ASP A 945 -8.93 10.89 -7.41
N ASP A 946 -8.86 11.04 -8.73
CA ASP A 946 -9.72 11.93 -9.49
C ASP A 946 -11.19 11.52 -9.31
N GLY A 947 -12.04 12.48 -8.93
CA GLY A 947 -13.45 12.27 -8.59
C GLY A 947 -14.36 11.88 -9.75
N TYR A 948 -14.12 10.72 -10.35
CA TYR A 948 -15.10 9.97 -11.11
C TYR A 948 -16.02 9.22 -10.13
N VAL A 949 -17.32 9.19 -10.41
CA VAL A 949 -18.26 8.37 -9.65
C VAL A 949 -17.94 6.92 -9.99
N ASP A 950 -17.12 6.29 -9.15
CA ASP A 950 -16.61 4.93 -9.33
C ASP A 950 -17.79 3.96 -9.58
N GLU A 951 -17.74 3.21 -10.70
CA GLU A 951 -18.57 2.00 -10.83
C GLU A 951 -18.17 1.11 -9.65
N SER A 952 -19.10 0.69 -8.79
CA SER A 952 -18.73 -0.13 -7.62
C SER A 952 -17.89 -1.32 -8.11
N ALA A 953 -16.77 -1.66 -7.44
CA ALA A 953 -15.87 -2.74 -7.88
C ALA A 953 -16.60 -4.07 -8.19
N ILE A 954 -17.81 -4.26 -7.66
CA ILE A 954 -18.70 -5.41 -7.86
C ILE A 954 -19.38 -5.44 -9.25
N ASP A 955 -19.51 -4.29 -9.93
CA ASP A 955 -20.14 -4.18 -11.26
C ASP A 955 -19.26 -4.81 -12.36
N CYS A 956 -17.97 -5.10 -12.08
CA CYS A 956 -17.11 -5.85 -12.99
C CYS A 956 -17.56 -7.32 -13.16
N TYR A 957 -18.29 -7.89 -12.19
CA TYR A 957 -18.79 -9.26 -12.22
C TYR A 957 -20.07 -9.37 -13.07
N THR A 958 -19.88 -9.30 -14.38
CA THR A 958 -20.97 -9.30 -15.37
C THR A 958 -21.79 -10.59 -15.35
N THR A 959 -23.07 -10.46 -15.69
CA THR A 959 -24.02 -11.57 -15.80
C THR A 959 -24.69 -11.59 -17.18
N THR A 960 -25.57 -12.57 -17.43
CA THR A 960 -26.39 -12.62 -18.65
C THR A 960 -27.24 -11.36 -18.90
N LEU A 961 -27.51 -10.57 -17.86
CA LEU A 961 -28.27 -9.32 -17.96
C LEU A 961 -27.43 -8.13 -18.43
N ASP A 962 -26.11 -8.20 -18.35
CA ASP A 962 -25.19 -7.08 -18.61
C ASP A 962 -24.58 -7.14 -20.01
N MET A 963 -24.76 -8.25 -20.71
CA MET A 963 -24.28 -8.46 -22.08
C MET A 963 -24.85 -7.42 -23.04
N LYS A 964 -24.01 -6.87 -23.95
CA LYS A 964 -24.41 -5.86 -24.95
C LYS A 964 -25.59 -6.30 -25.85
N ASP A 965 -25.75 -7.61 -26.05
CA ASP A 965 -26.84 -8.22 -26.82
C ASP A 965 -28.00 -8.76 -25.95
N CYS A 966 -28.12 -8.30 -24.70
CA CYS A 966 -29.21 -8.72 -23.81
C CYS A 966 -30.57 -8.49 -24.47
N PRO A 967 -31.41 -9.52 -24.65
CA PRO A 967 -32.68 -9.40 -25.37
C PRO A 967 -33.75 -8.63 -24.57
N VAL A 968 -33.48 -8.34 -23.30
CA VAL A 968 -34.40 -7.67 -22.37
C VAL A 968 -33.85 -6.30 -22.01
N ASP A 969 -34.48 -5.26 -22.56
CA ASP A 969 -34.26 -3.87 -22.16
C ASP A 969 -35.26 -3.50 -21.06
N GLU A 970 -34.76 -2.92 -19.96
CA GLU A 970 -35.53 -2.58 -18.77
C GLU A 970 -36.60 -1.51 -19.00
N TYR A 971 -36.33 -0.51 -19.85
CA TYR A 971 -37.30 0.52 -20.22
C TYR A 971 -38.43 -0.05 -21.07
N VAL A 972 -38.07 -0.89 -22.06
CA VAL A 972 -39.04 -1.56 -22.93
C VAL A 972 -39.89 -2.57 -22.16
N LYS A 973 -39.26 -3.38 -21.30
CA LYS A 973 -39.95 -4.35 -20.44
C LYS A 973 -40.94 -3.65 -19.51
N PHE A 974 -40.50 -2.61 -18.79
CA PHE A 974 -41.37 -1.84 -17.89
C PHE A 974 -42.58 -1.22 -18.60
N LYS A 975 -42.37 -0.60 -19.77
CA LYS A 975 -43.48 -0.04 -20.57
C LYS A 975 -44.47 -1.11 -21.01
N ASN A 976 -43.97 -2.26 -21.48
CA ASN A 976 -44.83 -3.37 -21.91
C ASN A 976 -45.63 -3.94 -20.74
N THR A 977 -45.02 -4.12 -19.58
CA THR A 977 -45.67 -4.59 -18.35
C THR A 977 -46.79 -3.65 -17.91
N LEU A 978 -46.53 -2.33 -17.84
CA LEU A 978 -47.57 -1.34 -17.49
C LEU A 978 -48.70 -1.26 -18.53
N SER A 979 -48.37 -1.36 -19.82
CA SER A 979 -49.37 -1.37 -20.90
C SER A 979 -50.25 -2.61 -20.83
N ALA A 980 -49.65 -3.79 -20.56
CA ALA A 980 -50.38 -5.03 -20.37
C ALA A 980 -51.31 -4.95 -19.15
N LEU A 981 -50.84 -4.43 -18.03
CA LEU A 981 -51.61 -4.22 -16.80
C LEU A 981 -52.82 -3.32 -17.00
N SER A 982 -52.71 -2.27 -17.82
CA SER A 982 -53.85 -1.40 -18.16
C SER A 982 -55.00 -2.16 -18.83
N THR A 983 -54.69 -3.28 -19.50
CA THR A 983 -55.66 -4.11 -20.22
C THR A 983 -56.10 -5.33 -19.40
N SER A 984 -55.18 -5.98 -18.68
CA SER A 984 -55.44 -7.21 -17.92
C SER A 984 -56.02 -6.97 -16.52
N GLU A 985 -55.48 -5.99 -15.77
CA GLU A 985 -55.84 -5.69 -14.38
C GLU A 985 -56.05 -4.17 -14.18
N PRO A 986 -57.14 -3.57 -14.71
CA PRO A 986 -57.35 -2.12 -14.69
C PRO A 986 -57.40 -1.53 -13.28
N ALA A 987 -57.93 -2.27 -12.30
CA ALA A 987 -58.01 -1.83 -10.91
C ALA A 987 -56.63 -1.63 -10.28
N LEU A 988 -55.69 -2.54 -10.54
CA LEU A 988 -54.31 -2.45 -10.07
C LEU A 988 -53.55 -1.32 -10.78
N TYR A 989 -53.74 -1.19 -12.09
CA TYR A 989 -53.17 -0.08 -12.86
C TYR A 989 -53.63 1.28 -12.32
N HIS A 990 -54.92 1.43 -12.01
CA HIS A 990 -55.44 2.66 -11.39
C HIS A 990 -54.89 2.90 -9.98
N ALA A 991 -54.67 1.85 -9.18
CA ALA A 991 -54.09 1.97 -7.85
C ALA A 991 -52.62 2.41 -7.89
N LEU A 992 -51.83 1.87 -8.83
CA LEU A 992 -50.44 2.28 -9.07
C LEU A 992 -50.36 3.74 -9.55
N MET A 993 -51.20 4.12 -10.52
CA MET A 993 -51.23 5.48 -11.08
C MET A 993 -51.81 6.53 -10.11
N GLY A 994 -52.63 6.10 -9.15
CA GLY A 994 -53.30 6.97 -8.19
C GLY A 994 -52.38 7.62 -7.17
N GLY A 995 -51.19 7.05 -6.94
CA GLY A 995 -50.19 7.57 -5.99
C GLY A 995 -49.23 8.63 -6.54
N LEU A 996 -49.25 8.90 -7.85
CA LEU A 996 -48.26 9.76 -8.51
C LEU A 996 -48.64 11.25 -8.50
N ASN A 997 -47.67 12.10 -8.17
CA ASN A 997 -47.80 13.56 -8.33
C ASN A 997 -47.62 13.99 -9.81
N GLU A 998 -47.93 15.25 -10.14
CA GLU A 998 -47.87 15.75 -11.53
C GLU A 998 -46.45 15.73 -12.13
N GLU A 999 -45.43 15.88 -11.30
CA GLU A 999 -44.02 15.83 -11.72
C GLU A 999 -43.59 14.40 -12.06
N GLN A 1000 -43.95 13.44 -11.22
CA GLN A 1000 -43.71 12.00 -11.43
C GLN A 1000 -44.46 11.47 -12.66
N LYS A 1001 -45.68 11.97 -12.94
CA LYS A 1001 -46.39 11.64 -14.20
C LYS A 1001 -45.62 12.13 -15.42
N LYS A 1002 -44.97 13.29 -15.34
CA LYS A 1002 -44.14 13.83 -16.42
C LYS A 1002 -42.87 13.00 -16.61
N GLN A 1003 -42.21 12.61 -15.51
CA GLN A 1003 -41.06 11.69 -15.54
C GLN A 1003 -41.43 10.32 -16.15
N LEU A 1004 -42.57 9.74 -15.75
CA LEU A 1004 -43.06 8.48 -16.29
C LEU A 1004 -43.29 8.54 -17.81
N ASN A 1005 -43.86 9.65 -18.31
CA ASN A 1005 -44.01 9.86 -19.74
C ASN A 1005 -42.65 9.97 -20.46
N ALA A 1006 -41.65 10.60 -19.84
CA ALA A 1006 -40.31 10.65 -20.41
C ALA A 1006 -39.66 9.26 -20.51
N VAL A 1007 -39.83 8.41 -19.48
CA VAL A 1007 -39.39 7.00 -19.49
C VAL A 1007 -40.04 6.23 -20.65
N PHE A 1008 -41.34 6.44 -20.91
CA PHE A 1008 -42.02 5.77 -22.03
C PHE A 1008 -41.54 6.23 -23.42
N VAL A 1009 -41.19 7.50 -23.57
CA VAL A 1009 -40.60 8.02 -24.81
C VAL A 1009 -39.21 7.43 -25.02
N LEU A 1010 -38.39 7.37 -23.96
CA LEU A 1010 -37.07 6.75 -24.03
C LEU A 1010 -37.15 5.25 -24.37
N ALA A 1011 -38.12 4.53 -23.80
CA ALA A 1011 -38.39 3.13 -24.12
C ALA A 1011 -38.72 2.92 -25.62
N ASP A 1012 -39.51 3.81 -26.23
CA ASP A 1012 -39.81 3.74 -27.67
C ASP A 1012 -38.58 4.02 -28.53
N GLN A 1013 -37.75 4.97 -28.12
CA GLN A 1013 -36.49 5.29 -28.82
C GLN A 1013 -35.52 4.10 -28.77
N ARG A 1014 -35.32 3.51 -27.59
CA ARG A 1014 -34.45 2.34 -27.40
C ARG A 1014 -34.95 1.12 -28.18
N LYS A 1015 -36.27 0.87 -28.18
CA LYS A 1015 -36.88 -0.18 -28.99
C LYS A 1015 -36.62 0.03 -30.49
N ALA A 1016 -36.82 1.26 -30.98
CA ALA A 1016 -36.57 1.58 -32.38
C ALA A 1016 -35.08 1.41 -32.76
N GLN A 1017 -34.16 1.75 -31.86
CA GLN A 1017 -32.71 1.53 -32.05
C GLN A 1017 -32.36 0.03 -32.09
N GLN A 1018 -32.91 -0.79 -31.17
CA GLN A 1018 -32.70 -2.25 -31.18
C GLN A 1018 -33.25 -2.90 -32.45
N ASP A 1019 -34.46 -2.51 -32.88
CA ASP A 1019 -35.06 -3.01 -34.11
C ASP A 1019 -34.24 -2.59 -35.34
N SER A 1020 -33.70 -1.37 -35.36
CA SER A 1020 -32.78 -0.88 -36.41
C SER A 1020 -31.49 -1.71 -36.46
N LYS A 1021 -30.83 -1.96 -35.32
CA LYS A 1021 -29.61 -2.78 -35.24
C LYS A 1021 -29.86 -4.24 -35.67
N ARG A 1022 -31.01 -4.82 -35.30
CA ARG A 1022 -31.40 -6.17 -35.77
C ARG A 1022 -31.61 -6.21 -37.29
N ILE A 1023 -32.24 -5.18 -37.86
CA ILE A 1023 -32.42 -5.08 -39.33
C ILE A 1023 -31.07 -4.97 -40.03
N GLU A 1024 -30.13 -4.20 -39.47
CA GLU A 1024 -28.76 -4.06 -39.97
C GLU A 1024 -27.98 -5.38 -39.93
N GLN A 1025 -27.98 -6.08 -38.79
CA GLN A 1025 -27.36 -7.41 -38.63
C GLN A 1025 -27.99 -8.49 -39.54
N SER A 1026 -29.26 -8.34 -39.92
CA SER A 1026 -29.97 -9.26 -40.82
C SER A 1026 -29.72 -9.02 -42.32
N GLY A 1027 -28.81 -8.11 -42.69
CA GLY A 1027 -28.42 -7.85 -44.08
C GLY A 1027 -28.99 -6.58 -44.72
N GLY A 1028 -29.47 -5.63 -43.91
CA GLY A 1028 -29.86 -4.28 -44.33
C GLY A 1028 -31.30 -4.12 -44.85
N TYR A 1029 -31.79 -2.89 -44.85
CA TYR A 1029 -33.13 -2.54 -45.32
C TYR A 1029 -33.34 -2.95 -46.77
N SER A 1030 -34.17 -3.98 -47.02
CA SER A 1030 -34.62 -4.33 -48.37
C SER A 1030 -35.56 -3.25 -48.91
N PHE A 1031 -34.99 -2.23 -49.58
CA PHE A 1031 -35.77 -1.29 -50.39
C PHE A 1031 -36.14 -1.95 -51.72
N THR A 1032 -37.39 -2.36 -51.86
CA THR A 1032 -37.98 -2.67 -53.16
C THR A 1032 -38.23 -1.35 -53.93
N VAL A 1033 -37.35 -1.08 -54.89
CA VAL A 1033 -37.30 0.06 -55.84
C VAL A 1033 -38.59 0.21 -56.70
N PRO A 1034 -38.96 1.37 -57.32
CA PRO A 1034 -38.38 2.74 -57.29
C PRO A 1034 -39.40 3.82 -56.86
N ALA A 1035 -39.11 4.57 -55.80
CA ALA A 1035 -39.69 5.91 -55.64
C ALA A 1035 -38.67 6.95 -56.10
N GLN A 1036 -39.09 7.88 -56.96
CA GLN A 1036 -38.26 8.95 -57.52
C GLN A 1036 -37.52 9.71 -56.44
N VAL A 1037 -36.19 9.70 -56.51
CA VAL A 1037 -35.31 10.57 -55.72
C VAL A 1037 -35.64 12.04 -56.05
N PRO A 1038 -36.05 12.87 -55.08
CA PRO A 1038 -36.25 14.30 -55.32
C PRO A 1038 -34.90 14.96 -55.60
N THR A 1039 -34.81 15.71 -56.69
CA THR A 1039 -33.58 16.37 -57.18
C THR A 1039 -33.15 17.60 -56.37
N THR A 1040 -33.71 17.83 -55.18
CA THR A 1040 -33.31 18.93 -54.31
C THR A 1040 -33.41 18.52 -52.84
N PHE A 1041 -32.27 18.23 -52.23
CA PHE A 1041 -32.12 18.24 -50.78
C PHE A 1041 -31.77 19.67 -50.33
N LYS A 1042 -32.59 20.26 -49.45
CA LYS A 1042 -32.25 21.49 -48.73
C LYS A 1042 -31.75 21.10 -47.34
N PHE A 1043 -30.50 21.42 -47.04
CA PHE A 1043 -30.01 21.50 -45.67
C PHE A 1043 -30.44 22.84 -45.05
N GLY A 1044 -31.04 22.79 -43.87
CA GLY A 1044 -31.18 23.94 -42.97
C GLY A 1044 -32.60 24.48 -42.77
N SER A 1045 -33.16 24.16 -41.61
CA SER A 1045 -33.65 25.14 -40.62
C SER A 1045 -33.89 24.43 -39.29
#